data_AF-A0A524G2B3-F1
#
_entry.id   AF-A0A524G2B3-F1
#
_cell.length_a   1.000
_cell.length_b   1.000
_cell.length_c   1.000
_cell.angle_alpha   90.00
_cell.angle_beta   90.00
_cell.angle_gamma   90.00
#
_symmetry.space_group_name_H-M   'P 1'
#
loop_
_entity.id
_entity.type
_entity.pdbx_description
1 polymer ?
#
loop_
_entity_poly.entity_id
_entity_poly.type
_entity_poly.pdbx_seq_one_letter_code
_entity_poly.pdbx_strand_id
1 'polypeptide(L)'
;MSSIKDTTEMELPFPHGIEVELQVIRKDGTWIRGENILDVFDKIVASAKGLLDKKIRSSTVASVREKYGQSAQTEEGERGSRIVATYQDPSGKSREYTLLGHDPNVTSLTWILEVATPPCTTLEELAWWVQTLIAISYESLPKDSQAILVSTGLNPTQEYLRNLSFGEHHHILSPSIDEKTKIAVYNMIRNYIPHLIALSVNSPFENKSPSDEITIDNDGKVKAPRCKRSIRLFRNTTQMGPTNEFELIPYIQNSDKESFAKHVNRSYARMVDMYPFTDYGTIELRIFDTQLSIPRRMGLALILQALALKAKKMAQRGVTIPDVGAKALAANRASAVSAGLWGPFRPSEGTDEYHSIYNQQITDNGEINSSHQNRYLGDAIVSMLFMIQDELEELNIVENPFMQALLASVFGSDFSLPRTTGADFQLEVYAKSDFNMVVLLKQLAEVTRECSTNWLYDPIEGIPHLPTWLCWWKGLEPEIVTDTERTFAGQDVQFSILIRNSTGRNMENMSITYSVEDSERNVVDNNILTLPNIVAGEIHVSTMTFTTRKDTSAYNIIAEVGFAGRQINLASTINMFWMKASIKPGTTTQFADGKTPVLFRSEVETNYPMKSLVTCEVNLLAPSLEKVVAQLSDSFEIEGGETTIIDSSQFPPLLIPPDAAEGVERCILQLKLLNEDGLEIAEGTSKPFYVGFVRRGPQLILEADLKSSYTPGEYLSGSVVVSDKNKDIERASRLIIEYYADSGESIEIIDLPSHEFLDNDVSFQWRIPQIEAGGQSDRVGRIRARVMMRGKEITTSESDRFNIEHMTTRVNLDSLRVPNRSHIGGKISGWLRIRRNTEQGDPAFLTMTLSFPDGEEHIVLRQAVKQSKNLSLAFGPITIPAPKSAVIPKSITLTATLSYAGLEMDKRSTEIHLVGGPSADIAKIDFIGLPGFVLPDQIVQVTTKLESNLAKSAACELTVELESIGGNTVLLEREIDLIIGKPRMIPVPLRIPLGAEMSTAHLKAILRCGNQSCGHSQRFKVKAIEDPFFKISFSVLNETGEEIPGLVARLSPVEIAARIQSIREGMENLKLHLRIMSRRDIVKEFEIPISSGRNNILKAKWLTPPIDVVTGYYVDASISQDGHHLPKRALDITRKQFTVY
;
A
#
# COMPACT_ATOMS: atom_id res chain seq x y z
N MET A 1 -15.87 -19.12 42.36
CA MET A 1 -16.53 -18.85 41.07
C MET A 1 -16.49 -17.34 40.86
N SER A 2 -15.34 -16.84 40.39
CA SER A 2 -15.13 -15.44 40.04
C SER A 2 -15.48 -15.24 38.57
N SER A 3 -16.07 -14.09 38.24
CA SER A 3 -16.47 -13.69 36.89
C SER A 3 -15.32 -13.91 35.90
N ILE A 4 -15.54 -14.80 34.93
CA ILE A 4 -14.69 -14.91 33.74
C ILE A 4 -14.87 -13.58 33.01
N LYS A 5 -13.85 -12.73 33.06
CA LYS A 5 -13.75 -11.60 32.15
C LYS A 5 -13.58 -12.20 30.76
N ASP A 6 -14.33 -11.69 29.78
CA ASP A 6 -14.15 -11.97 28.36
C ASP A 6 -12.74 -11.52 27.90
N THR A 7 -11.72 -12.30 28.22
CA THR A 7 -10.36 -12.09 27.71
C THR A 7 -10.09 -13.11 26.61
N THR A 8 -9.81 -12.62 25.41
CA THR A 8 -9.42 -13.39 24.22
C THR A 8 -8.04 -14.07 24.33
N GLU A 9 -7.46 -14.15 25.54
CA GLU A 9 -6.11 -14.70 25.78
C GLU A 9 -6.21 -16.08 26.42
N MET A 10 -5.41 -17.03 25.93
CA MET A 10 -5.34 -18.40 26.44
C MET A 10 -4.45 -18.45 27.69
N GLU A 11 -5.04 -18.78 28.84
CA GLU A 11 -4.28 -19.01 30.07
C GLU A 11 -3.35 -20.24 29.96
N LEU A 12 -2.11 -20.09 30.39
CA LEU A 12 -1.15 -21.17 30.47
C LEU A 12 -1.31 -21.91 31.81
N PRO A 13 -1.31 -23.26 31.81
CA PRO A 13 -1.36 -24.05 33.05
C PRO A 13 -0.26 -23.71 34.05
N PHE A 14 0.91 -23.31 33.55
CA PHE A 14 2.04 -22.86 34.34
C PHE A 14 2.64 -21.59 33.71
N PRO A 15 3.16 -20.67 34.53
CA PRO A 15 3.93 -19.55 34.00
C PRO A 15 5.09 -20.01 33.12
N HIS A 16 5.37 -19.27 32.06
CA HIS A 16 6.40 -19.59 31.07
C HIS A 16 7.21 -18.33 30.73
N GLY A 17 8.54 -18.43 30.75
CA GLY A 17 9.45 -17.43 30.20
C GLY A 17 10.40 -18.05 29.18
N ILE A 18 10.82 -17.29 28.17
CA ILE A 18 11.76 -17.75 27.15
C ILE A 18 12.93 -16.76 27.05
N GLU A 19 14.15 -17.28 27.11
CA GLU A 19 15.37 -16.58 26.71
C GLU A 19 15.72 -17.02 25.27
N VAL A 20 15.96 -16.08 24.37
CA VAL A 20 16.28 -16.31 22.95
C VAL A 20 17.62 -15.67 22.64
N GLU A 21 18.59 -16.49 22.22
CA GLU A 21 19.89 -16.03 21.76
C GLU A 21 19.84 -15.75 20.26
N LEU A 22 20.11 -14.50 19.85
CA LEU A 22 20.03 -14.03 18.47
C LEU A 22 21.42 -13.68 17.91
N GLN A 23 21.60 -13.92 16.61
CA GLN A 23 22.86 -13.64 15.92
C GLN A 23 22.85 -12.23 15.33
N VAL A 24 23.83 -11.41 15.70
CA VAL A 24 24.11 -10.12 15.05
C VAL A 24 25.38 -10.24 14.23
N ILE A 25 25.24 -10.37 12.91
CA ILE A 25 26.34 -10.65 11.98
C ILE A 25 26.31 -9.69 10.80
N ARG A 26 27.39 -9.59 10.03
CA ARG A 26 27.37 -8.82 8.77
C ARG A 26 26.57 -9.57 7.70
N LYS A 27 26.12 -8.84 6.67
CA LYS A 27 25.43 -9.41 5.49
C LYS A 27 26.19 -10.54 4.77
N ASP A 28 27.51 -10.59 4.90
CA ASP A 28 28.35 -11.65 4.33
C ASP A 28 28.51 -12.88 5.25
N GLY A 29 27.87 -12.86 6.43
CA GLY A 29 27.90 -13.90 7.46
C GLY A 29 29.01 -13.74 8.50
N THR A 30 29.92 -12.78 8.33
CA THR A 30 31.07 -12.62 9.24
C THR A 30 30.69 -12.00 10.58
N TRP A 31 31.43 -12.38 11.62
CA TRP A 31 31.32 -11.76 12.95
C TRP A 31 31.68 -10.28 12.90
N ILE A 32 30.91 -9.47 13.63
CA ILE A 32 31.30 -8.11 13.98
C ILE A 32 32.26 -8.22 15.18
N ARG A 33 33.43 -7.57 15.11
CA ARG A 33 34.56 -7.73 16.04
C ARG A 33 35.07 -6.38 16.54
N GLY A 34 35.75 -6.40 17.69
CA GLY A 34 36.41 -5.22 18.28
C GLY A 34 35.42 -4.17 18.77
N GLU A 35 35.84 -2.90 18.87
CA GLU A 35 35.00 -1.80 19.37
C GLU A 35 33.69 -1.59 18.57
N ASN A 36 33.67 -2.02 17.30
CA ASN A 36 32.48 -1.93 16.47
C ASN A 36 31.31 -2.75 17.00
N ILE A 37 31.54 -3.85 17.74
CA ILE A 37 30.42 -4.62 18.32
C ILE A 37 29.80 -3.88 19.51
N LEU A 38 30.64 -3.23 20.32
CA LEU A 38 30.20 -2.41 21.47
C LEU A 38 29.29 -1.29 20.99
N ASP A 39 29.76 -0.51 20.01
CA ASP A 39 29.00 0.60 19.43
C ASP A 39 27.68 0.13 18.79
N VAL A 40 27.69 -1.00 18.08
CA VAL A 40 26.47 -1.56 17.50
C VAL A 40 25.48 -1.98 18.58
N PHE A 41 25.93 -2.66 19.64
CA PHE A 41 25.06 -3.09 20.73
C PHE A 41 24.50 -1.93 21.55
N ASP A 42 25.34 -0.95 21.92
CA ASP A 42 24.88 0.23 22.66
C ASP A 42 23.82 1.00 21.86
N LYS A 43 24.01 1.12 20.53
CA LYS A 43 23.00 1.69 19.64
C LYS A 43 21.72 0.86 19.57
N ILE A 44 21.83 -0.48 19.55
CA ILE A 44 20.67 -1.38 19.58
C ILE A 44 19.88 -1.16 20.88
N VAL A 45 20.53 -1.25 22.04
CA VAL A 45 19.91 -1.12 23.36
C VAL A 45 19.25 0.25 23.52
N ALA A 46 19.97 1.33 23.17
CA ALA A 46 19.46 2.70 23.29
C ALA A 46 18.23 2.93 22.39
N SER A 47 18.25 2.44 21.15
CA SER A 47 17.13 2.59 20.21
C SER A 47 15.95 1.70 20.59
N ALA A 48 16.22 0.45 21.00
CA ALA A 48 15.20 -0.55 21.32
C ALA A 48 14.35 -0.14 22.52
N LYS A 49 14.95 0.54 23.51
CA LYS A 49 14.22 1.05 24.69
C LYS A 49 13.10 2.03 24.31
N GLY A 50 13.37 2.95 23.39
CA GLY A 50 12.36 3.90 22.89
C GLY A 50 11.23 3.22 22.11
N LEU A 51 11.57 2.18 21.35
CA LEU A 51 10.60 1.38 20.58
C LEU A 51 9.73 0.50 21.50
N LEU A 52 10.33 -0.10 22.53
CA LEU A 52 9.64 -0.96 23.48
C LEU A 52 8.47 -0.22 24.17
N ASP A 53 8.74 0.96 24.74
CA ASP A 53 7.72 1.75 25.43
C ASP A 53 6.56 2.14 24.47
N LYS A 54 6.87 2.36 23.19
CA LYS A 54 5.85 2.62 22.15
C LYS A 54 5.00 1.38 21.88
N LYS A 55 5.63 0.21 21.69
CA LYS A 55 4.95 -1.06 21.38
C LYS A 55 4.04 -1.50 22.53
N ILE A 56 4.49 -1.39 23.78
CA ILE A 56 3.68 -1.73 24.97
C ILE A 56 2.42 -0.86 25.03
N ARG A 57 2.54 0.46 24.84
CA ARG A 57 1.38 1.39 24.85
C ARG A 57 0.36 1.09 23.76
N SER A 58 0.81 0.60 22.60
CA SER A 58 -0.06 0.23 21.49
C SER A 58 -0.49 -1.25 21.50
N SER A 59 -0.08 -2.05 22.49
CA SER A 59 -0.37 -3.48 22.52
C SER A 59 -1.87 -3.73 22.62
N THR A 60 -2.38 -4.73 21.90
CA THR A 60 -3.75 -5.24 22.02
C THR A 60 -3.88 -6.30 23.12
N VAL A 61 -2.76 -6.88 23.57
CA VAL A 61 -2.70 -7.91 24.60
C VAL A 61 -2.86 -7.25 25.98
N ALA A 62 -3.94 -7.59 26.69
CA ALA A 62 -4.33 -6.94 27.93
C ALA A 62 -3.34 -7.24 29.05
N SER A 63 -2.92 -8.51 29.19
CA SER A 63 -1.98 -8.94 30.23
C SER A 63 -0.65 -8.17 30.18
N VAL A 64 -0.11 -7.91 28.99
CA VAL A 64 1.10 -7.10 28.77
C VAL A 64 0.93 -5.69 29.33
N ARG A 65 -0.19 -5.03 29.03
CA ARG A 65 -0.44 -3.65 29.49
C ARG A 65 -0.70 -3.57 30.99
N GLU A 66 -1.39 -4.56 31.55
CA GLU A 66 -1.78 -4.58 32.96
C GLU A 66 -0.58 -4.88 33.88
N LYS A 67 0.31 -5.78 33.47
CA LYS A 67 1.45 -6.21 34.30
C LYS A 67 2.69 -5.34 34.13
N TYR A 68 2.79 -4.57 33.06
CA TYR A 68 3.95 -3.70 32.81
C TYR A 68 3.92 -2.46 33.69
N GLY A 69 5.04 -2.20 34.38
CA GLY A 69 5.26 -0.97 35.15
C GLY A 69 6.04 0.09 34.37
N GLN A 70 7.34 -0.14 34.19
CA GLN A 70 8.25 0.79 33.51
C GLN A 70 9.47 0.06 32.95
N SER A 71 10.16 0.67 31.98
CA SER A 71 11.43 0.18 31.45
C SER A 71 12.55 1.19 31.67
N ALA A 72 13.77 0.68 31.87
CA ALA A 72 14.98 1.48 32.02
C ALA A 72 16.14 0.84 31.26
N GLN A 73 17.03 1.69 30.75
CA GLN A 73 18.35 1.25 30.30
C GLN A 73 19.29 1.29 31.50
N THR A 74 19.97 0.18 31.78
CA THR A 74 20.92 0.04 32.89
C THR A 74 22.22 -0.58 32.41
N GLU A 75 23.26 -0.53 33.23
CA GLU A 75 24.53 -1.22 32.99
C GLU A 75 24.78 -2.27 34.08
N GLU A 76 25.31 -3.43 33.70
CA GLU A 76 25.62 -4.52 34.63
C GLU A 76 26.97 -5.18 34.35
N GLY A 77 28.02 -4.82 35.11
CA GLY A 77 29.31 -5.51 35.08
C GLY A 77 29.86 -5.75 33.67
N GLU A 78 30.17 -7.02 33.35
CA GLU A 78 30.66 -7.44 32.03
C GLU A 78 29.55 -7.53 30.94
N ARG A 79 28.26 -7.45 31.31
CA ARG A 79 27.14 -7.44 30.34
C ARG A 79 26.98 -6.09 29.62
N GLY A 80 27.58 -5.01 30.13
CA GLY A 80 27.42 -3.69 29.54
C GLY A 80 25.96 -3.20 29.57
N SER A 81 25.54 -2.49 28.53
CA SER A 81 24.20 -1.88 28.46
C SER A 81 23.09 -2.91 28.25
N ARG A 82 21.99 -2.76 28.99
CA ARG A 82 20.81 -3.65 28.91
C ARG A 82 19.50 -2.89 29.12
N ILE A 83 18.39 -3.49 28.67
CA ILE A 83 17.04 -3.03 28.98
C ILE A 83 16.48 -3.90 30.11
N VAL A 84 16.04 -3.26 31.19
CA VAL A 84 15.29 -3.90 32.27
C VAL A 84 13.87 -3.34 32.29
N ALA A 85 12.90 -4.17 32.67
CA ALA A 85 11.53 -3.73 32.91
C ALA A 85 11.03 -4.20 34.26
N THR A 86 10.35 -3.31 34.97
CA THR A 86 9.51 -3.67 36.10
C THR A 86 8.24 -4.31 35.55
N TYR A 87 8.00 -5.58 35.89
CA TYR A 87 6.86 -6.35 35.45
C TYR A 87 6.26 -7.14 36.61
N GLN A 88 4.94 -7.31 36.61
CA GLN A 88 4.24 -8.06 37.63
C GLN A 88 4.44 -9.57 37.42
N ASP A 89 5.01 -10.25 38.43
CA ASP A 89 5.19 -11.69 38.42
C ASP A 89 3.84 -12.43 38.57
N PRO A 90 3.80 -13.76 38.35
CA PRO A 90 2.56 -14.55 38.49
C PRO A 90 1.94 -14.52 39.90
N SER A 91 2.68 -14.09 40.92
CA SER A 91 2.16 -13.91 42.29
C SER A 91 1.60 -12.50 42.53
N GLY A 92 1.57 -11.66 41.51
CA GLY A 92 1.09 -10.29 41.57
C GLY A 92 2.14 -9.28 42.08
N LYS A 93 3.41 -9.67 42.24
CA LYS A 93 4.47 -8.80 42.77
C LYS A 93 5.30 -8.22 41.62
N SER A 94 5.50 -6.90 41.63
CA SER A 94 6.39 -6.24 40.68
C SER A 94 7.85 -6.62 40.95
N ARG A 95 8.55 -7.10 39.93
CA ARG A 95 10.00 -7.38 39.94
C ARG A 95 10.65 -6.83 38.68
N GLU A 96 11.97 -6.68 38.71
CA GLU A 96 12.75 -6.27 37.54
C GLU A 96 13.22 -7.50 36.76
N TYR A 97 13.03 -7.46 35.44
CA TYR A 97 13.46 -8.49 34.51
C TYR A 97 14.35 -7.85 33.45
N THR A 98 15.49 -8.48 33.14
CA THR A 98 16.29 -8.10 31.98
C THR A 98 15.60 -8.62 30.73
N LEU A 99 15.26 -7.71 29.81
CA LEU A 99 14.51 -8.05 28.60
C LEU A 99 15.39 -8.18 27.36
N LEU A 100 16.47 -7.40 27.31
CA LEU A 100 17.38 -7.35 26.18
C LEU A 100 18.77 -6.97 26.69
N GLY A 101 19.80 -7.73 26.28
CA GLY A 101 21.18 -7.45 26.65
C GLY A 101 22.18 -8.42 26.03
N HIS A 102 23.43 -8.28 26.45
CA HIS A 102 24.50 -9.21 26.10
C HIS A 102 24.47 -10.47 26.99
N ASP A 103 24.70 -11.65 26.40
CA ASP A 103 24.92 -12.88 27.16
C ASP A 103 26.24 -12.78 27.98
N PRO A 104 26.19 -12.90 29.32
CA PRO A 104 27.37 -12.75 30.17
C PRO A 104 28.42 -13.86 30.00
N ASN A 105 28.08 -14.98 29.33
CA ASN A 105 28.92 -16.19 29.31
C ASN A 105 29.88 -16.27 28.11
N VAL A 106 29.88 -15.26 27.22
CA VAL A 106 30.67 -15.28 25.97
C VAL A 106 31.89 -14.35 26.05
N THR A 107 33.04 -14.86 25.62
CA THR A 107 34.32 -14.12 25.63
C THR A 107 34.50 -13.23 24.39
N SER A 108 35.37 -12.21 24.54
CA SER A 108 35.67 -11.01 23.74
C SER A 108 35.73 -11.02 22.19
N LEU A 109 35.36 -12.09 21.50
CA LEU A 109 35.43 -12.20 20.03
C LEU A 109 34.21 -11.62 19.30
N THR A 110 33.01 -11.88 19.82
CA THR A 110 31.72 -11.37 19.33
C THR A 110 30.66 -11.54 20.42
N TRP A 111 29.50 -10.92 20.26
CA TRP A 111 28.47 -10.84 21.29
C TRP A 111 27.19 -11.54 20.85
N ILE A 112 26.56 -12.28 21.77
CA ILE A 112 25.23 -12.85 21.59
C ILE A 112 24.22 -11.81 22.08
N LEU A 113 23.23 -11.49 21.24
CA LEU A 113 22.11 -10.66 21.65
C LEU A 113 21.06 -11.56 22.30
N GLU A 114 20.96 -11.50 23.62
CA GLU A 114 19.97 -12.23 24.40
C GLU A 114 18.73 -11.36 24.58
N VAL A 115 17.57 -11.91 24.23
CA VAL A 115 16.27 -11.34 24.59
C VAL A 115 15.52 -12.32 25.48
N ALA A 116 14.97 -11.83 26.59
CA ALA A 116 14.31 -12.67 27.58
C ALA A 116 12.95 -12.11 27.94
N THR A 117 11.92 -12.96 27.91
CA THR A 117 10.59 -12.54 28.34
C THR A 117 10.48 -12.50 29.87
N PRO A 118 9.60 -11.66 30.44
CA PRO A 118 9.15 -11.89 31.80
C PRO A 118 8.37 -13.23 31.89
N PRO A 119 8.08 -13.73 33.11
CA PRO A 119 7.21 -14.88 33.31
C PRO A 119 5.78 -14.56 32.88
N CYS A 120 5.36 -15.14 31.77
CA CYS A 120 4.05 -14.93 31.15
C CYS A 120 3.04 -15.96 31.68
N THR A 121 1.77 -15.57 31.82
CA THR A 121 0.67 -16.44 32.26
C THR A 121 -0.34 -16.73 31.17
N THR A 122 -0.27 -16.04 30.03
CA THR A 122 -1.05 -16.38 28.83
C THR A 122 -0.13 -16.65 27.64
N LEU A 123 -0.63 -17.37 26.65
CA LEU A 123 0.13 -17.69 25.44
C LEU A 123 0.39 -16.42 24.61
N GLU A 124 -0.61 -15.57 24.45
CA GLU A 124 -0.52 -14.32 23.69
C GLU A 124 0.45 -13.34 24.34
N GLU A 125 0.50 -13.29 25.68
CA GLU A 125 1.51 -12.53 26.42
C GLU A 125 2.93 -13.00 26.07
N LEU A 126 3.16 -14.31 26.09
CA LEU A 126 4.45 -14.91 25.77
C LEU A 126 4.85 -14.64 24.31
N ALA A 127 3.93 -14.89 23.38
CA ALA A 127 4.15 -14.67 21.95
C ALA A 127 4.43 -13.19 21.65
N TRP A 128 3.68 -12.29 22.29
CA TRP A 128 3.86 -10.84 22.15
C TRP A 128 5.23 -10.39 22.64
N TRP A 129 5.67 -10.86 23.80
CA TRP A 129 6.98 -10.52 24.34
C TRP A 129 8.11 -11.00 23.43
N VAL A 130 8.10 -12.27 23.03
CA VAL A 130 9.14 -12.82 22.13
C VAL A 130 9.17 -12.03 20.82
N GLN A 131 8.02 -11.84 20.17
CA GLN A 131 7.97 -11.15 18.89
C GLN A 131 8.39 -9.68 19.01
N THR A 132 7.94 -8.99 20.05
CA THR A 132 8.24 -7.57 20.25
C THR A 132 9.73 -7.37 20.50
N LEU A 133 10.35 -8.21 21.35
CA LEU A 133 11.77 -8.09 21.66
C LEU A 133 12.65 -8.37 20.44
N ILE A 134 12.28 -9.34 19.59
CA ILE A 134 12.96 -9.59 18.32
C ILE A 134 12.75 -8.40 17.37
N ALA A 135 11.52 -7.88 17.26
CA ALA A 135 11.19 -6.78 16.36
C ALA A 135 11.92 -5.48 16.71
N ILE A 136 11.94 -5.09 17.98
CA ILE A 136 12.68 -3.89 18.40
C ILE A 136 14.19 -4.08 18.23
N SER A 137 14.71 -5.31 18.40
CA SER A 137 16.12 -5.62 18.15
C SER A 137 16.47 -5.44 16.68
N TYR A 138 15.62 -5.95 15.78
CA TYR A 138 15.76 -5.80 14.34
C TYR A 138 15.66 -4.34 13.89
N GLU A 139 14.62 -3.63 14.33
CA GLU A 139 14.38 -2.21 14.01
C GLU A 139 15.51 -1.29 14.52
N SER A 140 16.23 -1.72 15.56
CA SER A 140 17.32 -0.97 16.20
C SER A 140 18.70 -1.23 15.60
N LEU A 141 18.82 -2.09 14.58
CA LEU A 141 20.09 -2.33 13.91
C LEU A 141 20.60 -1.04 13.22
N PRO A 142 21.84 -0.59 13.49
CA PRO A 142 22.39 0.61 12.86
C PRO A 142 22.57 0.40 11.35
N LYS A 143 21.97 1.27 10.52
CA LYS A 143 21.99 1.13 9.05
C LYS A 143 23.39 1.16 8.44
N ASP A 144 24.32 1.87 9.08
CA ASP A 144 25.72 2.00 8.72
C ASP A 144 26.56 0.74 9.02
N SER A 145 26.13 -0.09 9.98
CA SER A 145 26.85 -1.29 10.41
C SER A 145 26.86 -2.44 9.39
N GLN A 146 25.95 -2.43 8.41
CA GLN A 146 25.65 -3.58 7.53
C GLN A 146 25.34 -4.87 8.30
N ALA A 147 24.91 -4.76 9.56
CA ALA A 147 24.48 -5.89 10.37
C ALA A 147 23.12 -6.43 9.90
N ILE A 148 22.92 -7.72 10.12
CA ILE A 148 21.66 -8.44 9.98
C ILE A 148 21.43 -9.24 11.27
N LEU A 149 20.16 -9.46 11.57
CA LEU A 149 19.72 -10.33 12.66
C LEU A 149 19.29 -11.67 12.07
N VAL A 150 19.72 -12.77 12.65
CA VAL A 150 19.35 -14.11 12.19
C VAL A 150 18.97 -15.01 13.37
N SER A 151 17.88 -15.77 13.22
CA SER A 151 17.41 -16.76 14.18
C SER A 151 17.69 -18.19 13.72
N THR A 152 18.85 -18.73 14.09
CA THR A 152 19.28 -20.12 13.79
C THR A 152 20.28 -20.57 14.85
N GLY A 153 20.43 -21.89 15.08
CA GLY A 153 21.18 -22.37 16.25
C GLY A 153 22.70 -22.21 16.18
N LEU A 154 23.25 -21.99 14.98
CA LEU A 154 24.68 -21.77 14.73
C LEU A 154 24.86 -20.86 13.51
N ASN A 155 25.89 -20.02 13.49
CA ASN A 155 26.19 -19.20 12.30
C ASN A 155 26.57 -20.11 11.11
N PRO A 156 25.80 -20.12 10.00
CA PRO A 156 26.04 -21.03 8.88
C PRO A 156 27.39 -20.83 8.20
N THR A 157 28.02 -19.66 8.35
CA THR A 157 29.21 -19.27 7.57
C THR A 157 30.51 -19.29 8.35
N GLN A 158 30.44 -19.44 9.68
CA GLN A 158 31.59 -19.38 10.56
C GLN A 158 31.85 -20.76 11.16
N GLU A 159 33.11 -21.02 11.51
CA GLU A 159 33.45 -22.20 12.29
C GLU A 159 32.84 -22.09 13.69
N TYR A 160 32.42 -23.21 14.26
CA TYR A 160 32.01 -23.28 15.65
C TYR A 160 33.17 -22.87 16.55
N LEU A 161 32.94 -21.85 17.39
CA LEU A 161 33.84 -21.47 18.45
C LEU A 161 33.25 -21.96 19.78
N ARG A 162 34.12 -22.43 20.69
CA ARG A 162 33.67 -22.99 21.97
C ARG A 162 32.78 -21.99 22.72
N ASN A 163 31.60 -22.44 23.13
CA ASN A 163 30.56 -21.66 23.81
C ASN A 163 29.92 -20.53 22.97
N LEU A 164 30.17 -20.46 21.66
CA LEU A 164 29.50 -19.51 20.76
C LEU A 164 28.50 -20.25 19.88
N SER A 165 27.29 -20.41 20.41
CA SER A 165 26.14 -21.02 19.74
C SER A 165 24.87 -20.33 20.22
N PHE A 166 23.74 -20.54 19.55
CA PHE A 166 22.51 -19.80 19.82
C PHE A 166 21.36 -20.78 20.13
N GLY A 167 20.83 -20.69 21.34
CA GLY A 167 19.73 -21.50 21.82
C GLY A 167 18.54 -20.70 22.29
N GLU A 168 17.50 -21.47 22.63
CA GLU A 168 16.37 -20.97 23.38
C GLU A 168 16.27 -21.69 24.71
N HIS A 169 16.15 -20.91 25.79
CA HIS A 169 15.97 -21.44 27.13
C HIS A 169 14.54 -21.24 27.57
N HIS A 170 13.85 -22.36 27.81
CA HIS A 170 12.46 -22.34 28.28
C HIS A 170 12.44 -22.50 29.79
N HIS A 171 11.89 -21.51 30.48
CA HIS A 171 11.64 -21.53 31.91
C HIS A 171 10.15 -21.79 32.16
N ILE A 172 9.84 -22.92 32.78
CA ILE A 172 8.46 -23.30 33.12
C ILE A 172 8.31 -23.51 34.63
N LEU A 173 7.07 -23.35 35.12
CA LEU A 173 6.68 -23.38 36.53
C LEU A 173 6.97 -22.06 37.26
N SER A 174 6.76 -22.07 38.57
CA SER A 174 7.02 -20.94 39.46
C SER A 174 7.33 -21.44 40.87
N PRO A 175 7.83 -20.57 41.77
CA PRO A 175 8.10 -20.94 43.17
C PRO A 175 6.87 -21.39 43.97
N SER A 176 5.65 -21.16 43.46
CA SER A 176 4.41 -21.55 44.15
C SER A 176 4.00 -22.99 43.87
N ILE A 177 4.66 -23.68 42.95
CA ILE A 177 4.37 -25.08 42.62
C ILE A 177 4.96 -25.99 43.70
N ASP A 178 4.18 -27.00 44.12
CA ASP A 178 4.65 -27.97 45.11
C ASP A 178 5.75 -28.88 44.53
N GLU A 179 6.66 -29.32 45.40
CA GLU A 179 7.83 -30.11 45.01
C GLU A 179 7.47 -31.43 44.31
N LYS A 180 6.35 -32.08 44.68
CA LYS A 180 5.93 -33.34 44.05
C LYS A 180 5.52 -33.10 42.59
N THR A 181 4.74 -32.06 42.33
CA THR A 181 4.39 -31.65 40.97
C THR A 181 5.63 -31.25 40.17
N LYS A 182 6.54 -30.48 40.77
CA LYS A 182 7.79 -30.07 40.12
C LYS A 182 8.65 -31.26 39.69
N ILE A 183 8.83 -32.25 40.57
CA ILE A 183 9.56 -33.50 40.27
C ILE A 183 8.87 -34.28 39.14
N ALA A 184 7.54 -34.39 39.17
CA ALA A 184 6.79 -35.08 38.12
C ALA A 184 6.96 -34.38 36.76
N VAL A 185 6.84 -33.05 36.72
CA VAL A 185 7.03 -32.26 35.49
C VAL A 185 8.44 -32.44 34.94
N TYR A 186 9.46 -32.35 35.80
CA TYR A 186 10.85 -32.58 35.40
C TYR A 186 11.02 -33.99 34.79
N ASN A 187 10.56 -35.05 35.47
CA ASN A 187 10.73 -36.42 34.97
C ASN A 187 9.95 -36.66 33.67
N MET A 188 8.77 -36.07 33.52
CA MET A 188 7.98 -36.16 32.28
C MET A 188 8.72 -35.51 31.11
N ILE A 189 9.18 -34.28 31.28
CA ILE A 189 9.92 -33.57 30.23
C ILE A 189 11.23 -34.29 29.91
N ARG A 190 11.93 -34.81 30.93
CA ARG A 190 13.18 -35.59 30.76
C ARG A 190 12.99 -36.76 29.79
N ASN A 191 11.90 -37.50 29.91
CA ASN A 191 11.61 -38.64 29.03
C ASN A 191 11.45 -38.24 27.55
N TYR A 192 11.09 -36.99 27.30
CA TYR A 192 10.80 -36.44 25.98
C TYR A 192 11.85 -35.47 25.44
N ILE A 193 12.98 -35.26 26.14
CA ILE A 193 14.10 -34.44 25.63
C ILE A 193 14.50 -34.81 24.19
N PRO A 194 14.67 -36.09 23.81
CA PRO A 194 15.00 -36.43 22.42
C PRO A 194 13.96 -35.99 21.39
N HIS A 195 12.68 -36.01 21.76
CA HIS A 195 11.56 -35.64 20.91
C HIS A 195 11.53 -34.12 20.71
N LEU A 196 11.71 -33.38 21.81
CA LEU A 196 11.81 -31.93 21.83
C LEU A 196 13.02 -31.44 21.01
N ILE A 197 14.16 -32.12 21.09
CA ILE A 197 15.32 -31.85 20.21
C ILE A 197 14.94 -32.09 18.75
N ALA A 198 14.35 -33.25 18.43
CA ALA A 198 14.03 -33.62 17.06
C ALA A 198 13.06 -32.62 16.38
N LEU A 199 12.13 -32.03 17.13
CA LEU A 199 11.22 -30.98 16.66
C LEU A 199 11.92 -29.63 16.42
N SER A 200 12.98 -29.34 17.16
CA SER A 200 13.57 -28.01 17.28
C SER A 200 14.94 -27.86 16.63
N VAL A 201 15.49 -28.92 16.04
CA VAL A 201 16.77 -28.85 15.32
C VAL A 201 16.73 -27.77 14.22
N ASN A 202 17.69 -26.84 14.27
CA ASN A 202 17.71 -25.68 13.39
C ASN A 202 19.13 -25.15 13.16
N SER A 203 20.15 -26.02 13.07
CA SER A 203 21.53 -25.58 12.83
C SER A 203 22.37 -26.59 12.01
N PRO A 204 22.07 -26.81 10.71
CA PRO A 204 22.72 -27.85 9.92
C PRO A 204 24.02 -27.42 9.20
N PHE A 205 24.46 -26.17 9.35
CA PHE A 205 25.63 -25.62 8.65
C PHE A 205 26.71 -25.13 9.62
N GLU A 206 27.97 -25.37 9.28
CA GLU A 206 29.14 -24.72 9.88
C GLU A 206 30.15 -24.39 8.77
N ASN A 207 30.87 -23.28 8.90
CA ASN A 207 31.93 -22.88 7.95
C ASN A 207 31.51 -22.91 6.46
N LYS A 208 30.30 -22.42 6.15
CA LYS A 208 29.70 -22.34 4.81
C LYS A 208 29.37 -23.69 4.17
N SER A 209 29.39 -24.78 4.94
CA SER A 209 29.10 -26.12 4.44
C SER A 209 28.18 -26.91 5.38
N PRO A 210 27.32 -27.79 4.83
CA PRO A 210 26.67 -28.81 5.64
C PRO A 210 27.72 -29.82 6.15
N SER A 211 27.38 -30.60 7.17
CA SER A 211 28.32 -31.58 7.73
C SER A 211 28.58 -32.81 6.84
N ASP A 212 27.86 -32.97 5.72
CA ASP A 212 27.98 -34.08 4.76
C ASP A 212 27.35 -33.66 3.41
N GLU A 213 27.44 -34.53 2.40
CA GLU A 213 26.93 -34.31 1.06
C GLU A 213 25.40 -34.25 1.00
N ILE A 214 24.91 -33.35 0.14
CA ILE A 214 23.49 -33.20 -0.20
C ILE A 214 23.31 -33.64 -1.65
N THR A 215 22.28 -34.42 -1.91
CA THR A 215 21.90 -34.84 -3.26
C THR A 215 20.47 -34.40 -3.58
N ILE A 216 20.17 -34.16 -4.85
CA ILE A 216 18.82 -33.88 -5.34
C ILE A 216 18.44 -35.04 -6.25
N ASP A 217 17.31 -35.69 -5.99
CA ASP A 217 16.86 -36.79 -6.85
C ASP A 217 16.13 -36.30 -8.11
N ASN A 218 15.77 -37.24 -8.99
CA ASN A 218 15.13 -36.96 -10.28
C ASN A 218 13.78 -36.23 -10.14
N ASP A 219 13.12 -36.33 -8.97
CA ASP A 219 11.85 -35.67 -8.67
C ASP A 219 12.08 -34.29 -8.01
N GLY A 220 13.33 -33.83 -7.92
CA GLY A 220 13.71 -32.56 -7.31
C GLY A 220 13.72 -32.56 -5.78
N LYS A 221 13.65 -33.73 -5.13
CA LYS A 221 13.66 -33.83 -3.66
C LYS A 221 15.08 -33.83 -3.11
N VAL A 222 15.28 -33.02 -2.09
CA VAL A 222 16.57 -32.87 -1.41
C VAL A 222 16.78 -34.03 -0.43
N LYS A 223 17.91 -34.73 -0.56
CA LYS A 223 18.33 -35.84 0.30
C LYS A 223 19.64 -35.47 1.00
N ALA A 224 19.56 -35.36 2.32
CA ALA A 224 20.68 -35.02 3.20
C ALA A 224 20.73 -35.96 4.43
N PRO A 225 20.83 -37.29 4.24
CA PRO A 225 20.62 -38.26 5.33
C PRO A 225 21.73 -38.27 6.39
N ARG A 226 22.95 -37.84 6.04
CA ARG A 226 24.09 -37.80 6.96
C ARG A 226 24.42 -36.39 7.48
N CYS A 227 23.78 -35.35 6.95
CA CYS A 227 23.96 -33.99 7.45
C CYS A 227 23.36 -33.86 8.86
N LYS A 228 24.13 -33.37 9.83
CA LYS A 228 23.64 -33.12 11.18
C LYS A 228 22.54 -32.05 11.14
N ARG A 229 21.50 -32.22 11.96
CA ARG A 229 20.39 -31.25 12.02
C ARG A 229 20.60 -30.19 13.10
N SER A 230 21.33 -30.51 14.17
CA SER A 230 21.82 -29.52 15.14
C SER A 230 23.33 -29.70 15.38
N ILE A 231 24.13 -28.92 14.67
CA ILE A 231 25.58 -28.86 14.93
C ILE A 231 25.85 -28.23 16.29
N ARG A 232 25.01 -27.27 16.73
CA ARG A 232 25.08 -26.67 18.07
C ARG A 232 25.12 -27.74 19.17
N LEU A 233 24.12 -28.62 19.23
CA LEU A 233 24.05 -29.66 20.26
C LEU A 233 25.09 -30.77 20.08
N PHE A 234 25.59 -30.95 18.85
CA PHE A 234 26.67 -31.89 18.56
C PHE A 234 28.03 -31.40 19.09
N ARG A 235 28.34 -30.11 18.92
CA ARG A 235 29.64 -29.51 19.27
C ARG A 235 29.69 -28.95 20.70
N ASN A 236 28.58 -28.43 21.24
CA ASN A 236 28.55 -27.76 22.54
C ASN A 236 28.35 -28.74 23.72
N THR A 237 29.25 -29.73 23.84
CA THR A 237 29.20 -30.76 24.89
C THR A 237 29.63 -30.28 26.28
N THR A 238 30.17 -29.06 26.38
CA THR A 238 30.61 -28.45 27.63
C THR A 238 29.48 -27.72 28.36
N GLN A 239 28.51 -27.18 27.62
CA GLN A 239 27.34 -26.50 28.20
C GLN A 239 26.05 -27.32 28.11
N MET A 240 26.01 -28.33 27.23
CA MET A 240 24.84 -29.16 26.96
C MET A 240 25.18 -30.65 26.91
N GLY A 241 24.14 -31.46 27.00
CA GLY A 241 24.19 -32.90 26.77
C GLY A 241 24.81 -33.73 27.87
N PRO A 242 24.63 -35.05 27.80
CA PRO A 242 25.63 -35.99 28.27
C PRO A 242 26.80 -36.12 27.28
N THR A 243 28.03 -36.26 27.76
CA THR A 243 29.14 -36.79 26.92
C THR A 243 29.04 -38.31 26.77
N ASN A 244 28.41 -38.97 27.74
CA ASN A 244 28.12 -40.40 27.79
C ASN A 244 26.84 -40.64 28.61
N GLU A 245 26.25 -41.84 28.51
CA GLU A 245 24.98 -42.16 29.18
C GLU A 245 24.97 -41.94 30.70
N PHE A 246 26.12 -42.02 31.38
CA PHE A 246 26.23 -41.81 32.82
C PHE A 246 26.12 -40.33 33.23
N GLU A 247 26.47 -39.41 32.32
CA GLU A 247 26.35 -37.97 32.52
C GLU A 247 24.98 -37.41 32.14
N LEU A 248 24.05 -38.26 31.67
CA LEU A 248 22.70 -37.81 31.35
C LEU A 248 22.03 -37.34 32.63
N ILE A 249 21.24 -36.26 32.53
CA ILE A 249 20.46 -35.76 33.66
C ILE A 249 19.67 -36.91 34.33
N PRO A 250 19.70 -37.01 35.67
CA PRO A 250 19.15 -38.17 36.37
C PRO A 250 17.63 -38.13 36.40
N TYR A 251 17.01 -39.30 36.53
CA TYR A 251 15.62 -39.39 37.01
C TYR A 251 15.63 -39.05 38.51
N ILE A 252 14.80 -38.10 38.95
CA ILE A 252 14.83 -37.62 40.35
C ILE A 252 13.62 -38.12 41.13
N GLN A 253 13.83 -38.54 42.38
CA GLN A 253 12.76 -38.94 43.29
C GLN A 253 12.52 -37.91 44.41
N ASN A 254 13.52 -37.06 44.66
CA ASN A 254 13.55 -36.03 45.67
C ASN A 254 14.32 -34.80 45.15
N SER A 255 14.01 -33.63 45.70
CA SER A 255 14.69 -32.37 45.36
C SER A 255 16.01 -32.24 46.13
N ASP A 256 17.08 -32.87 45.61
CA ASP A 256 18.44 -32.81 46.16
C ASP A 256 19.41 -32.19 45.13
N LYS A 257 19.76 -30.93 45.34
CA LYS A 257 20.58 -30.12 44.43
C LYS A 257 22.03 -30.61 44.41
N GLU A 258 22.56 -31.02 45.56
CA GLU A 258 23.93 -31.51 45.72
C GLU A 258 24.11 -32.88 45.05
N SER A 259 23.15 -33.80 45.23
CA SER A 259 23.13 -35.10 44.58
C SER A 259 23.05 -34.96 43.06
N PHE A 260 22.19 -34.07 42.56
CA PHE A 260 22.12 -33.75 41.14
C PHE A 260 23.46 -33.22 40.61
N ALA A 261 24.06 -32.24 41.30
CA ALA A 261 25.34 -31.65 40.90
C ALA A 261 26.47 -32.70 40.85
N LYS A 262 26.50 -33.62 41.81
CA LYS A 262 27.45 -34.72 41.86
C LYS A 262 27.25 -35.72 40.72
N HIS A 263 26.00 -36.00 40.35
CA HIS A 263 25.65 -36.91 39.25
C HIS A 263 26.12 -36.36 37.90
N VAL A 264 25.76 -35.11 37.59
CA VAL A 264 26.07 -34.52 36.27
C VAL A 264 27.55 -34.12 36.13
N ASN A 265 28.25 -33.96 37.26
CA ASN A 265 29.69 -33.70 37.33
C ASN A 265 30.18 -32.59 36.38
N ARG A 266 29.48 -31.45 36.38
CA ARG A 266 29.81 -30.26 35.59
C ARG A 266 30.44 -29.18 36.47
N SER A 267 31.29 -28.34 35.88
CA SER A 267 31.87 -27.17 36.59
C SER A 267 30.78 -26.26 37.16
N TYR A 268 29.68 -26.10 36.41
CA TYR A 268 28.43 -25.51 36.89
C TYR A 268 27.31 -26.53 36.62
N ALA A 269 26.65 -27.00 37.67
CA ALA A 269 25.61 -28.05 37.57
C ALA A 269 24.42 -27.68 36.67
N ARG A 270 24.21 -26.38 36.40
CA ARG A 270 23.19 -25.85 35.48
C ARG A 270 23.50 -26.12 33.99
N MET A 271 24.77 -26.39 33.65
CA MET A 271 25.25 -26.60 32.27
C MET A 271 24.94 -28.01 31.77
N VAL A 272 23.65 -28.29 31.64
CA VAL A 272 23.06 -29.56 31.24
C VAL A 272 21.85 -29.30 30.35
N ASP A 273 21.30 -30.35 29.72
CA ASP A 273 20.13 -30.23 28.86
C ASP A 273 18.90 -29.61 29.56
N MET A 274 18.68 -29.94 30.83
CA MET A 274 17.58 -29.41 31.64
C MET A 274 17.97 -29.33 33.12
N TYR A 275 17.63 -28.21 33.77
CA TYR A 275 18.00 -27.92 35.16
C TYR A 275 16.79 -27.53 36.01
N PRO A 276 16.48 -28.26 37.11
CA PRO A 276 15.28 -28.02 37.91
C PRO A 276 15.47 -27.05 39.11
N PHE A 277 16.69 -26.59 39.37
CA PHE A 277 17.02 -25.84 40.60
C PHE A 277 17.42 -24.38 40.33
N THR A 278 16.69 -23.72 39.42
CA THR A 278 16.89 -22.29 39.12
C THR A 278 16.51 -21.41 40.31
N ASP A 279 17.10 -20.21 40.40
CA ASP A 279 16.80 -19.24 41.46
C ASP A 279 15.37 -18.69 41.36
N TYR A 280 14.74 -18.81 40.19
CA TYR A 280 13.34 -18.46 39.96
C TYR A 280 12.35 -19.57 40.34
N GLY A 281 12.82 -20.70 40.88
CA GLY A 281 11.95 -21.84 41.19
C GLY A 281 11.36 -22.54 39.96
N THR A 282 11.89 -22.25 38.77
CA THR A 282 11.50 -22.83 37.47
C THR A 282 12.33 -24.07 37.14
N ILE A 283 11.85 -24.87 36.18
CA ILE A 283 12.66 -25.81 35.42
C ILE A 283 13.10 -25.11 34.14
N GLU A 284 14.39 -25.14 33.87
CA GLU A 284 14.99 -24.55 32.68
C GLU A 284 15.40 -25.65 31.69
N LEU A 285 14.93 -25.53 30.45
CA LEU A 285 15.32 -26.40 29.34
C LEU A 285 16.24 -25.64 28.40
N ARG A 286 17.38 -26.23 28.02
CA ARG A 286 18.44 -25.56 27.24
C ARG A 286 18.73 -26.22 25.89
N ILE A 287 17.92 -27.24 25.55
CA ILE A 287 18.11 -28.12 24.40
C ILE A 287 17.67 -27.54 23.06
N PHE A 288 16.90 -26.45 23.03
CA PHE A 288 16.35 -25.92 21.79
C PHE A 288 17.42 -25.09 21.07
N ASP A 289 17.58 -25.31 19.76
CA ASP A 289 18.27 -24.33 18.91
C ASP A 289 17.41 -23.06 18.83
N THR A 290 18.00 -21.90 18.54
CA THR A 290 17.20 -20.71 18.20
C THR A 290 16.31 -21.02 16.99
N GLN A 291 14.99 -20.90 17.15
CA GLN A 291 14.00 -21.27 16.14
C GLN A 291 13.85 -20.22 15.03
N LEU A 292 13.40 -20.64 13.85
CA LEU A 292 13.20 -19.71 12.72
C LEU A 292 12.10 -18.68 12.97
N SER A 293 11.04 -19.06 13.70
CA SER A 293 9.78 -18.32 13.72
C SER A 293 9.12 -18.27 15.10
N ILE A 294 8.17 -17.35 15.28
CA ILE A 294 7.39 -17.24 16.53
C ILE A 294 6.46 -18.46 16.73
N PRO A 295 5.73 -18.97 15.71
CA PRO A 295 4.90 -20.16 15.86
C PRO A 295 5.67 -21.37 16.36
N ARG A 296 6.88 -21.64 15.85
CA ARG A 296 7.68 -22.77 16.34
C ARG A 296 8.00 -22.67 17.83
N ARG A 297 8.39 -21.48 18.30
CA ARG A 297 8.69 -21.21 19.72
C ARG A 297 7.47 -21.45 20.60
N MET A 298 6.34 -20.91 20.19
CA MET A 298 5.08 -21.02 20.92
C MET A 298 4.52 -22.45 20.88
N GLY A 299 4.61 -23.14 19.74
CA GLY A 299 4.26 -24.56 19.62
C GLY A 299 5.11 -25.45 20.55
N LEU A 300 6.42 -25.21 20.64
CA LEU A 300 7.28 -25.92 21.61
C LEU A 300 6.85 -25.60 23.04
N ALA A 301 6.53 -24.35 23.34
CA ALA A 301 6.02 -23.95 24.64
C ALA A 301 4.69 -24.64 24.98
N LEU A 302 3.78 -24.79 24.01
CA LEU A 302 2.50 -25.49 24.19
C LEU A 302 2.67 -26.99 24.43
N ILE A 303 3.59 -27.66 23.72
CA ILE A 303 3.94 -29.06 23.98
C ILE A 303 4.48 -29.22 25.40
N LEU A 304 5.35 -28.32 25.85
CA LEU A 304 5.88 -28.33 27.22
C LEU A 304 4.78 -28.13 28.27
N GLN A 305 3.82 -27.23 28.01
CA GLN A 305 2.68 -26.99 28.88
C GLN A 305 1.76 -28.21 28.97
N ALA A 306 1.49 -28.90 27.86
CA ALA A 306 0.71 -30.13 27.83
C ALA A 306 1.42 -31.29 28.57
N LEU A 307 2.73 -31.47 28.35
CA LEU A 307 3.54 -32.44 29.09
C LEU A 307 3.53 -32.16 30.61
N ALA A 308 3.70 -30.89 31.00
CA ALA A 308 3.66 -30.48 32.40
C ALA A 308 2.27 -30.70 33.02
N LEU A 309 1.20 -30.43 32.26
CA LEU A 309 -0.18 -30.64 32.70
C LEU A 309 -0.47 -32.13 32.92
N LYS A 310 -0.03 -33.00 31.99
CA LYS A 310 -0.10 -34.46 32.15
C LYS A 310 0.59 -34.90 33.43
N ALA A 311 1.81 -34.42 33.64
CA ALA A 311 2.61 -34.78 34.80
C ALA A 311 1.96 -34.33 36.12
N LYS A 312 1.38 -33.12 36.16
CA LYS A 312 0.61 -32.62 37.30
C LYS A 312 -0.60 -33.50 37.60
N LYS A 313 -1.40 -33.87 36.59
CA LYS A 313 -2.55 -34.76 36.76
C LYS A 313 -2.13 -36.14 37.30
N MET A 314 -1.04 -36.71 36.77
CA MET A 314 -0.48 -37.97 37.29
C MET A 314 -0.05 -37.85 38.75
N ALA A 315 0.70 -36.78 39.10
CA ALA A 315 1.15 -36.53 40.46
C ALA A 315 -0.03 -36.35 41.45
N GLN A 316 -1.08 -35.64 41.05
CA GLN A 316 -2.31 -35.45 41.83
C GLN A 316 -3.06 -36.77 42.05
N ARG A 317 -3.04 -37.68 41.07
CA ARG A 317 -3.59 -39.04 41.18
C ARG A 317 -2.69 -40.01 41.95
N GLY A 318 -1.50 -39.57 42.38
CA GLY A 318 -0.54 -40.43 43.07
C GLY A 318 0.24 -41.38 42.15
N VAL A 319 0.17 -41.18 40.84
CA VAL A 319 0.89 -41.97 39.83
C VAL A 319 2.27 -41.36 39.61
N THR A 320 3.33 -42.18 39.70
CA THR A 320 4.70 -41.76 39.40
C THR A 320 4.95 -41.75 37.90
N ILE A 321 5.78 -40.82 37.42
CA ILE A 321 6.19 -40.81 36.01
C ILE A 321 7.16 -41.99 35.77
N PRO A 322 6.92 -42.89 34.80
CA PRO A 322 7.85 -43.98 34.53
C PRO A 322 9.21 -43.47 34.04
N ASP A 323 10.32 -44.16 34.36
CA ASP A 323 11.65 -43.79 33.84
C ASP A 323 11.94 -44.55 32.54
N VAL A 324 12.10 -43.80 31.44
CA VAL A 324 12.46 -44.36 30.12
C VAL A 324 13.87 -44.98 30.10
N GLY A 325 14.74 -44.59 31.04
CA GLY A 325 16.09 -45.12 31.18
C GLY A 325 17.14 -44.32 30.40
N ALA A 326 18.32 -44.15 31.01
CA ALA A 326 19.36 -43.26 30.49
C ALA A 326 19.95 -43.70 29.13
N LYS A 327 20.08 -45.02 28.91
CA LYS A 327 20.61 -45.59 27.67
C LYS A 327 19.73 -45.26 26.45
N ALA A 328 18.42 -45.46 26.57
CA ALA A 328 17.47 -45.14 25.51
C ALA A 328 17.44 -43.62 25.24
N LEU A 329 17.38 -42.81 26.30
CA LEU A 329 17.39 -41.35 26.19
C LEU A 329 18.68 -40.82 25.53
N ALA A 330 19.85 -41.30 25.93
CA ALA A 330 21.13 -40.89 25.34
C ALA A 330 21.24 -41.27 23.85
N ALA A 331 20.81 -42.49 23.49
CA ALA A 331 20.83 -42.94 22.10
C ALA A 331 19.81 -42.16 21.22
N ASN A 332 18.62 -41.90 21.75
CA ASN A 332 17.60 -41.11 21.05
C ASN A 332 18.01 -39.65 20.93
N ARG A 333 18.63 -39.06 21.96
CA ARG A 333 19.20 -37.70 21.90
C ARG A 333 20.23 -37.60 20.79
N ALA A 334 21.18 -38.53 20.72
CA ALA A 334 22.20 -38.55 19.66
C ALA A 334 21.56 -38.67 18.26
N SER A 335 20.51 -39.47 18.13
CA SER A 335 19.77 -39.65 16.88
C SER A 335 18.99 -38.39 16.47
N ALA A 336 18.38 -37.70 17.44
CA ALA A 336 17.67 -36.43 17.24
C ALA A 336 18.63 -35.33 16.75
N VAL A 337 19.79 -35.19 17.39
CA VAL A 337 20.83 -34.25 16.97
C VAL A 337 21.32 -34.55 15.56
N SER A 338 21.47 -35.84 15.24
CA SER A 338 22.04 -36.26 13.95
C SER A 338 21.07 -36.11 12.78
N ALA A 339 19.78 -36.40 12.96
CA ALA A 339 18.85 -36.52 11.83
C ALA A 339 17.43 -35.96 12.14
N GLY A 340 17.24 -35.26 13.25
CA GLY A 340 15.96 -34.64 13.60
C GLY A 340 14.84 -35.68 13.67
N LEU A 341 13.72 -35.37 13.00
CA LEU A 341 12.55 -36.25 12.90
C LEU A 341 12.85 -37.57 12.15
N TRP A 342 13.90 -37.63 11.33
CA TRP A 342 14.37 -38.84 10.65
C TRP A 342 15.37 -39.66 11.48
N GLY A 343 15.69 -39.23 12.70
CA GLY A 343 16.59 -39.96 13.60
C GLY A 343 16.04 -41.35 13.95
N PRO A 344 16.84 -42.43 13.85
CA PRO A 344 16.42 -43.76 14.29
C PRO A 344 16.03 -43.75 15.77
N PHE A 345 14.89 -44.35 16.08
CA PHE A 345 14.40 -44.46 17.45
C PHE A 345 14.89 -45.75 18.12
N ARG A 346 15.20 -45.65 19.41
CA ARG A 346 15.56 -46.76 20.30
C ARG A 346 14.48 -46.91 21.38
N PRO A 347 13.82 -48.08 21.46
CA PRO A 347 12.79 -48.31 22.45
C PRO A 347 13.37 -48.37 23.87
N SER A 348 12.51 -48.07 24.84
CA SER A 348 12.76 -48.30 26.26
C SER A 348 12.43 -49.73 26.68
N GLU A 349 13.02 -50.21 27.77
CA GLU A 349 12.92 -51.59 28.25
C GLU A 349 11.68 -51.88 29.13
N GLY A 350 10.88 -50.87 29.48
CA GLY A 350 9.67 -51.05 30.28
C GLY A 350 8.49 -51.68 29.51
N THR A 351 7.52 -52.22 30.27
CA THR A 351 6.38 -52.99 29.74
C THR A 351 5.01 -52.47 30.17
N ASP A 352 4.97 -51.39 30.95
CA ASP A 352 3.71 -50.73 31.31
C ASP A 352 3.09 -49.99 30.10
N GLU A 353 1.87 -49.49 30.29
CA GLU A 353 1.12 -48.77 29.23
C GLU A 353 1.89 -47.55 28.70
N TYR A 354 2.58 -46.81 29.57
CA TYR A 354 3.40 -45.65 29.18
C TYR A 354 4.49 -46.08 28.19
N HIS A 355 5.20 -47.16 28.52
CA HIS A 355 6.23 -47.72 27.65
C HIS A 355 5.67 -48.30 26.37
N SER A 356 4.47 -48.91 26.41
CA SER A 356 3.79 -49.39 25.22
C SER A 356 3.52 -48.26 24.24
N ILE A 357 2.94 -47.15 24.71
CA ILE A 357 2.70 -45.95 23.90
C ILE A 357 4.03 -45.37 23.41
N TYR A 358 5.01 -45.16 24.31
CA TYR A 358 6.31 -44.59 23.99
C TYR A 358 7.06 -45.36 22.89
N ASN A 359 6.95 -46.69 22.89
CA ASN A 359 7.70 -47.57 22.00
C ASN A 359 6.99 -47.90 20.67
N GLN A 360 5.67 -47.75 20.58
CA GLN A 360 4.87 -48.28 19.46
C GLN A 360 4.24 -47.17 18.62
N GLN A 361 4.06 -47.45 17.32
CA GLN A 361 3.40 -46.54 16.40
C GLN A 361 1.91 -46.44 16.72
N ILE A 362 1.34 -45.25 16.54
CA ILE A 362 -0.09 -44.99 16.68
C ILE A 362 -0.73 -44.99 15.30
N THR A 363 -1.83 -45.73 15.13
CA THR A 363 -2.59 -45.76 13.88
C THR A 363 -3.39 -44.46 13.69
N ASP A 364 -3.88 -44.22 12.48
CA ASP A 364 -4.69 -43.03 12.18
C ASP A 364 -5.95 -42.90 13.06
N ASN A 365 -6.53 -44.04 13.45
CA ASN A 365 -7.72 -44.13 14.30
C ASN A 365 -7.41 -44.01 15.80
N GLY A 366 -6.13 -43.88 16.20
CA GLY A 366 -5.74 -43.73 17.61
C GLY A 366 -5.57 -45.05 18.34
N GLU A 367 -5.18 -46.12 17.65
CA GLU A 367 -4.88 -47.42 18.26
C GLU A 367 -3.37 -47.64 18.34
N ILE A 368 -2.91 -48.28 19.42
CA ILE A 368 -1.51 -48.65 19.58
C ILE A 368 -1.21 -49.87 18.71
N ASN A 369 -0.31 -49.75 17.75
CA ASN A 369 0.07 -50.85 16.87
C ASN A 369 1.10 -51.76 17.55
N SER A 370 0.61 -52.81 18.21
CA SER A 370 1.44 -53.79 18.93
C SER A 370 2.49 -54.51 18.07
N SER A 371 2.30 -54.53 16.74
CA SER A 371 3.22 -55.18 15.80
C SER A 371 4.29 -54.24 15.22
N HIS A 372 4.12 -52.92 15.36
CA HIS A 372 5.02 -51.92 14.77
C HIS A 372 5.58 -50.99 15.85
N GLN A 373 6.88 -51.14 16.13
CA GLN A 373 7.61 -50.21 16.97
C GLN A 373 7.92 -48.91 16.23
N ASN A 374 8.06 -47.83 16.99
CA ASN A 374 8.57 -46.55 16.47
C ASN A 374 9.92 -46.76 15.81
N ARG A 375 10.02 -46.40 14.53
CA ARG A 375 11.25 -46.56 13.75
C ARG A 375 12.07 -45.28 13.76
N TYR A 376 11.39 -44.15 13.69
CA TYR A 376 11.99 -42.82 13.67
C TYR A 376 11.47 -41.97 14.83
N LEU A 377 12.21 -40.94 15.21
CA LEU A 377 11.78 -39.97 16.21
C LEU A 377 10.49 -39.24 15.81
N GLY A 378 10.25 -39.04 14.52
CA GLY A 378 8.97 -38.53 14.02
C GLY A 378 7.80 -39.44 14.41
N ASP A 379 7.96 -40.77 14.36
CA ASP A 379 6.91 -41.71 14.80
C ASP A 379 6.70 -41.59 16.32
N ALA A 380 7.81 -41.55 17.07
CA ALA A 380 7.77 -41.44 18.52
C ALA A 380 7.16 -40.11 19.01
N ILE A 381 7.28 -39.03 18.22
CA ILE A 381 6.57 -37.77 18.48
C ILE A 381 5.07 -37.93 18.30
N VAL A 382 4.60 -38.68 17.30
CA VAL A 382 3.17 -39.00 17.17
C VAL A 382 2.69 -39.76 18.41
N SER A 383 3.47 -40.73 18.89
CA SER A 383 3.18 -41.43 20.15
C SER A 383 3.20 -40.52 21.38
N MET A 384 4.11 -39.55 21.44
CA MET A 384 4.14 -38.52 22.48
C MET A 384 2.86 -37.68 22.45
N LEU A 385 2.46 -37.17 21.28
CA LEU A 385 1.23 -36.39 21.12
C LEU A 385 -0.01 -37.20 21.53
N PHE A 386 -0.05 -38.48 21.20
CA PHE A 386 -1.11 -39.40 21.64
C PHE A 386 -1.12 -39.55 23.17
N MET A 387 0.05 -39.67 23.82
CA MET A 387 0.15 -39.76 25.28
C MET A 387 -0.44 -38.54 26.00
N ILE A 388 -0.31 -37.35 25.40
CA ILE A 388 -0.82 -36.08 25.93
C ILE A 388 -2.09 -35.60 25.21
N GLN A 389 -2.80 -36.47 24.49
CA GLN A 389 -3.96 -36.06 23.66
C GLN A 389 -5.04 -35.35 24.48
N ASP A 390 -5.31 -35.84 25.70
CA ASP A 390 -6.32 -35.25 26.60
C ASP A 390 -5.93 -33.82 26.98
N GLU A 391 -4.62 -33.58 27.21
CA GLU A 391 -4.09 -32.27 27.54
C GLU A 391 -4.04 -31.34 26.32
N LEU A 392 -3.78 -31.87 25.12
CA LEU A 392 -3.85 -31.09 23.88
C LEU A 392 -5.28 -30.63 23.59
N GLU A 393 -6.28 -31.47 23.85
CA GLU A 393 -7.69 -31.15 23.71
C GLU A 393 -8.16 -30.17 24.79
N GLU A 394 -7.84 -30.40 26.07
CA GLU A 394 -8.20 -29.51 27.18
C GLU A 394 -7.66 -28.08 26.98
N LEU A 395 -6.47 -27.96 26.40
CA LEU A 395 -5.83 -26.67 26.14
C LEU A 395 -6.14 -26.10 24.75
N ASN A 396 -6.94 -26.78 23.94
CA ASN A 396 -7.22 -26.43 22.54
C ASN A 396 -5.95 -26.12 21.70
N ILE A 397 -4.88 -26.91 21.91
CA ILE A 397 -3.56 -26.66 21.29
C ILE A 397 -3.56 -27.01 19.80
N VAL A 398 -4.30 -28.05 19.40
CA VAL A 398 -4.25 -28.58 18.02
C VAL A 398 -4.73 -27.56 16.99
N GLU A 399 -5.74 -26.77 17.35
CA GLU A 399 -6.31 -25.73 16.48
C GLU A 399 -5.60 -24.38 16.67
N ASN A 400 -4.74 -24.25 17.68
CA ASN A 400 -4.04 -23.01 17.94
C ASN A 400 -3.14 -22.65 16.74
N PRO A 401 -3.22 -21.41 16.20
CA PRO A 401 -2.41 -20.99 15.06
C PRO A 401 -0.90 -21.16 15.28
N PHE A 402 -0.42 -21.00 16.52
CA PHE A 402 0.99 -21.17 16.84
C PHE A 402 1.47 -22.62 16.78
N MET A 403 0.57 -23.61 16.88
CA MET A 403 0.93 -25.02 16.83
C MET A 403 1.08 -25.55 15.39
N GLN A 404 0.49 -24.86 14.40
CA GLN A 404 0.36 -25.37 13.03
C GLN A 404 1.71 -25.68 12.37
N ALA A 405 2.73 -24.84 12.57
CA ALA A 405 4.06 -25.06 11.99
C ALA A 405 4.72 -26.37 12.47
N LEU A 406 4.54 -26.73 13.75
CA LEU A 406 5.06 -28.00 14.28
C LEU A 406 4.24 -29.19 13.78
N LEU A 407 2.93 -29.05 13.67
CA LEU A 407 2.07 -30.09 13.12
C LEU A 407 2.39 -30.36 11.65
N ALA A 408 2.58 -29.32 10.83
CA ALA A 408 3.06 -29.46 9.45
C ALA A 408 4.44 -30.13 9.39
N SER A 409 5.34 -29.80 10.32
CA SER A 409 6.67 -30.43 10.40
C SER A 409 6.58 -31.94 10.66
N VAL A 410 5.64 -32.38 11.51
CA VAL A 410 5.47 -33.81 11.86
C VAL A 410 4.69 -34.56 10.79
N PHE A 411 3.51 -34.06 10.43
CA PHE A 411 2.51 -34.75 9.62
C PHE A 411 2.56 -34.39 8.13
N GLY A 412 3.30 -33.35 7.75
CA GLY A 412 3.27 -32.78 6.40
C GLY A 412 2.10 -31.83 6.22
N SER A 413 2.09 -31.17 5.06
CA SER A 413 1.02 -30.27 4.61
C SER A 413 0.89 -30.34 3.09
N ASP A 414 0.00 -29.52 2.54
CA ASP A 414 -0.16 -29.39 1.09
C ASP A 414 1.11 -28.88 0.37
N PHE A 415 2.05 -28.29 1.13
CA PHE A 415 3.28 -27.70 0.61
C PHE A 415 4.57 -28.31 1.17
N SER A 416 4.48 -29.13 2.23
CA SER A 416 5.65 -29.69 2.91
C SER A 416 5.50 -31.19 3.15
N LEU A 417 6.59 -31.92 3.00
CA LEU A 417 6.60 -33.35 3.29
C LEU A 417 6.56 -33.59 4.81
N PRO A 418 6.01 -34.73 5.27
CA PRO A 418 6.12 -35.11 6.67
C PRO A 418 7.57 -35.21 7.12
N ARG A 419 7.82 -34.98 8.41
CA ARG A 419 9.15 -34.99 9.05
C ARG A 419 10.10 -33.92 8.48
N THR A 420 9.60 -32.71 8.25
CA THR A 420 10.40 -31.57 7.77
C THR A 420 10.66 -30.58 8.90
N THR A 421 11.93 -30.43 9.31
CA THR A 421 12.36 -29.52 10.39
C THR A 421 12.87 -28.17 9.86
N GLY A 422 13.12 -27.21 10.76
CA GLY A 422 13.79 -25.96 10.39
C GLY A 422 15.18 -26.18 9.77
N ALA A 423 15.90 -27.21 10.23
CA ALA A 423 17.15 -27.63 9.60
C ALA A 423 16.96 -28.23 8.20
N ASP A 424 15.90 -29.02 7.96
CA ASP A 424 15.58 -29.52 6.61
C ASP A 424 15.25 -28.38 5.65
N PHE A 425 14.48 -27.40 6.10
CA PHE A 425 14.20 -26.17 5.33
C PHE A 425 15.49 -25.45 4.92
N GLN A 426 16.43 -25.26 5.85
CA GLN A 426 17.73 -24.63 5.54
C GLN A 426 18.53 -25.42 4.49
N LEU A 427 18.57 -26.76 4.63
CA LEU A 427 19.24 -27.65 3.67
C LEU A 427 18.58 -27.58 2.29
N GLU A 428 17.25 -27.50 2.24
CA GLU A 428 16.47 -27.41 1.02
C GLU A 428 16.71 -26.09 0.28
N VAL A 429 16.64 -24.95 0.98
CA VAL A 429 16.94 -23.62 0.42
C VAL A 429 18.35 -23.60 -0.17
N TYR A 430 19.34 -24.12 0.58
CA TYR A 430 20.72 -24.18 0.12
C TYR A 430 20.87 -25.05 -1.14
N ALA A 431 20.32 -26.26 -1.14
CA ALA A 431 20.41 -27.18 -2.27
C ALA A 431 19.71 -26.64 -3.54
N LYS A 432 18.49 -26.10 -3.39
CA LYS A 432 17.72 -25.53 -4.51
C LYS A 432 18.30 -24.23 -5.06
N SER A 433 19.18 -23.58 -4.31
CA SER A 433 19.88 -22.36 -4.73
C SER A 433 21.23 -22.61 -5.41
N ASP A 434 21.47 -23.84 -5.90
CA ASP A 434 22.78 -24.27 -6.44
C ASP A 434 23.90 -24.11 -5.40
N PHE A 435 23.62 -24.58 -4.18
CA PHE A 435 24.55 -24.58 -3.04
C PHE A 435 25.05 -23.17 -2.66
N ASN A 436 24.17 -22.17 -2.75
CA ASN A 436 24.52 -20.77 -2.53
C ASN A 436 24.26 -20.31 -1.09
N MET A 437 25.33 -20.18 -0.31
CA MET A 437 25.28 -19.74 1.10
C MET A 437 24.75 -18.31 1.27
N VAL A 438 24.94 -17.43 0.28
CA VAL A 438 24.43 -16.05 0.34
C VAL A 438 22.90 -16.05 0.23
N VAL A 439 22.33 -16.93 -0.60
CA VAL A 439 20.87 -17.09 -0.71
C VAL A 439 20.30 -17.62 0.59
N LEU A 440 20.92 -18.62 1.21
CA LEU A 440 20.50 -19.13 2.52
C LEU A 440 20.53 -18.02 3.59
N LEU A 441 21.63 -17.28 3.71
CA LEU A 441 21.74 -16.18 4.69
C LEU A 441 20.68 -15.11 4.47
N LYS A 442 20.44 -14.74 3.21
CA LYS A 442 19.39 -13.78 2.86
C LYS A 442 18.01 -14.30 3.28
N GLN A 443 17.71 -15.57 2.98
CA GLN A 443 16.45 -16.20 3.36
C GLN A 443 16.26 -16.22 4.89
N LEU A 444 17.30 -16.56 5.65
CA LEU A 444 17.26 -16.58 7.11
C LEU A 444 17.03 -15.19 7.73
N ALA A 445 17.69 -14.16 7.18
CA ALA A 445 17.46 -12.78 7.58
C ALA A 445 16.04 -12.29 7.22
N GLU A 446 15.53 -12.70 6.06
CA GLU A 446 14.15 -12.40 5.63
C GLU A 446 13.11 -13.07 6.52
N VAL A 447 13.30 -14.34 6.88
CA VAL A 447 12.41 -15.05 7.82
C VAL A 447 12.39 -14.34 9.17
N THR A 448 13.55 -13.95 9.70
CA THR A 448 13.66 -13.21 10.97
C THR A 448 12.94 -11.85 10.89
N ARG A 449 13.06 -11.15 9.75
CA ARG A 449 12.33 -9.89 9.49
C ARG A 449 10.82 -10.10 9.42
N GLU A 450 10.35 -11.10 8.68
CA GLU A 450 8.91 -11.37 8.52
C GLU A 450 8.27 -11.69 9.88
N CYS A 451 8.93 -12.51 10.71
CA CYS A 451 8.49 -12.80 12.08
C CYS A 451 8.37 -11.55 12.96
N SER A 452 9.20 -10.53 12.69
CA SER A 452 9.15 -9.23 13.39
C SER A 452 7.91 -8.41 13.03
N THR A 453 7.16 -8.79 11.99
CA THR A 453 5.94 -8.09 11.54
C THR A 453 4.69 -8.96 11.61
N ASN A 454 4.84 -10.27 11.41
CA ASN A 454 3.78 -11.26 11.47
C ASN A 454 4.22 -12.42 12.38
N TRP A 455 3.71 -12.44 13.62
CA TRP A 455 3.97 -13.50 14.59
C TRP A 455 3.37 -14.88 14.24
N LEU A 456 2.58 -14.99 13.16
CA LEU A 456 2.05 -16.27 12.67
C LEU A 456 2.80 -16.79 11.44
N TYR A 457 3.79 -16.07 10.95
CA TYR A 457 4.59 -16.49 9.81
C TYR A 457 5.55 -17.63 10.19
N ASP A 458 5.58 -18.69 9.38
CA ASP A 458 6.61 -19.74 9.39
C ASP A 458 6.93 -20.11 7.94
N PRO A 459 8.20 -20.37 7.57
CA PRO A 459 8.53 -20.77 6.21
C PRO A 459 8.04 -22.17 5.81
N ILE A 460 7.60 -23.00 6.76
CA ILE A 460 6.99 -24.32 6.49
C ILE A 460 5.47 -24.14 6.61
N GLU A 461 4.84 -23.81 5.48
CA GLU A 461 3.42 -23.41 5.37
C GLU A 461 2.48 -24.60 5.07
N GLY A 462 1.16 -24.33 5.11
CA GLY A 462 0.11 -25.25 4.67
C GLY A 462 -0.74 -25.82 5.81
N ILE A 463 -1.87 -26.44 5.43
CA ILE A 463 -2.77 -27.08 6.39
C ILE A 463 -2.20 -28.46 6.76
N PRO A 464 -1.94 -28.75 8.05
CA PRO A 464 -1.36 -30.04 8.43
C PRO A 464 -2.28 -31.23 8.13
N HIS A 465 -1.69 -32.32 7.62
CA HIS A 465 -2.37 -33.59 7.35
C HIS A 465 -2.53 -34.43 8.63
N LEU A 466 -3.33 -33.93 9.57
CA LEU A 466 -3.51 -34.51 10.90
C LEU A 466 -4.22 -35.88 10.86
N PRO A 467 -3.87 -36.80 11.77
CA PRO A 467 -4.54 -38.09 11.89
C PRO A 467 -5.91 -37.96 12.55
N THR A 468 -6.82 -38.88 12.23
CA THR A 468 -8.21 -38.84 12.70
C THR A 468 -8.32 -38.75 14.22
N TRP A 469 -7.48 -39.44 15.01
CA TRP A 469 -7.55 -39.33 16.47
C TRP A 469 -7.23 -37.92 17.02
N LEU A 470 -6.38 -37.16 16.31
CA LEU A 470 -5.97 -35.81 16.72
C LEU A 470 -6.91 -34.73 16.18
N CYS A 471 -7.63 -35.02 15.09
CA CYS A 471 -8.62 -34.14 14.48
C CYS A 471 -9.95 -34.86 14.20
N TRP A 472 -10.49 -35.53 15.21
CA TRP A 472 -11.63 -36.45 15.05
C TRP A 472 -12.91 -35.79 14.53
N TRP A 473 -12.98 -34.46 14.58
CA TRP A 473 -14.08 -33.67 14.03
C TRP A 473 -13.91 -33.32 12.54
N LYS A 474 -12.74 -33.54 11.93
CA LYS A 474 -12.56 -33.48 10.47
C LYS A 474 -13.34 -34.64 9.86
N GLY A 475 -14.56 -34.34 9.43
CA GLY A 475 -15.59 -35.30 9.04
C GLY A 475 -16.98 -34.78 9.40
N LEU A 476 -17.09 -33.74 10.23
CA LEU A 476 -18.31 -32.97 10.29
C LEU A 476 -18.32 -31.98 9.12
N GLU A 477 -19.20 -32.21 8.15
CA GLU A 477 -19.33 -31.43 6.92
C GLU A 477 -20.66 -30.68 6.96
N PRO A 478 -20.70 -29.46 7.52
CA PRO A 478 -21.91 -28.65 7.50
C PRO A 478 -22.01 -27.83 6.21
N GLU A 479 -23.21 -27.70 5.67
CA GLU A 479 -23.50 -27.00 4.42
C GLU A 479 -24.83 -26.22 4.54
N ILE A 480 -24.89 -25.01 3.98
CA ILE A 480 -26.15 -24.29 3.79
C ILE A 480 -26.64 -24.56 2.37
N VAL A 481 -27.78 -25.23 2.22
CA VAL A 481 -28.44 -25.44 0.94
C VAL A 481 -29.67 -24.54 0.87
N THR A 482 -29.69 -23.65 -0.11
CA THR A 482 -30.82 -22.75 -0.36
C THR A 482 -31.69 -23.34 -1.47
N ASP A 483 -33.01 -23.39 -1.29
CA ASP A 483 -33.91 -23.98 -2.30
C ASP A 483 -33.93 -23.18 -3.61
N THR A 484 -33.61 -21.89 -3.52
CA THR A 484 -33.44 -21.00 -4.66
C THR A 484 -32.24 -20.09 -4.46
N GLU A 485 -31.47 -19.85 -5.51
CA GLU A 485 -30.41 -18.82 -5.49
C GLU A 485 -30.99 -17.40 -5.60
N ARG A 486 -32.23 -17.28 -6.10
CA ARG A 486 -32.93 -16.02 -6.34
C ARG A 486 -34.45 -16.11 -6.10
N THR A 487 -35.03 -15.02 -5.57
CA THR A 487 -36.46 -14.93 -5.21
C THR A 487 -37.02 -13.51 -5.38
N PHE A 488 -38.34 -13.33 -5.53
CA PHE A 488 -38.97 -12.00 -5.62
C PHE A 488 -39.37 -11.46 -4.25
N ALA A 489 -39.43 -10.13 -4.13
CA ALA A 489 -39.84 -9.47 -2.90
C ALA A 489 -41.27 -9.89 -2.50
N GLY A 490 -41.44 -10.23 -1.22
CA GLY A 490 -42.71 -10.70 -0.66
C GLY A 490 -42.95 -12.20 -0.75
N GLN A 491 -42.01 -12.98 -1.32
CA GLN A 491 -42.07 -14.44 -1.31
C GLN A 491 -41.37 -15.03 -0.08
N ASP A 492 -41.88 -16.17 0.39
CA ASP A 492 -41.24 -17.00 1.40
C ASP A 492 -40.08 -17.78 0.77
N VAL A 493 -38.96 -17.81 1.49
CA VAL A 493 -37.71 -18.43 1.05
C VAL A 493 -37.32 -19.48 2.05
N GLN A 494 -37.00 -20.66 1.53
CA GLN A 494 -36.61 -21.81 2.32
C GLN A 494 -35.12 -22.13 2.12
N PHE A 495 -34.44 -22.44 3.22
CA PHE A 495 -33.06 -22.92 3.21
C PHE A 495 -32.89 -24.01 4.27
N SER A 496 -31.93 -24.89 4.05
CA SER A 496 -31.61 -25.99 4.95
C SER A 496 -30.15 -25.91 5.37
N ILE A 497 -29.87 -26.18 6.64
CA ILE A 497 -28.52 -26.45 7.13
C ILE A 497 -28.39 -27.97 7.20
N LEU A 498 -27.54 -28.53 6.33
CA LEU A 498 -27.16 -29.92 6.38
C LEU A 498 -25.91 -30.08 7.24
N ILE A 499 -25.88 -31.15 8.01
CA ILE A 499 -24.68 -31.56 8.75
C ILE A 499 -24.48 -33.03 8.43
N ARG A 500 -23.44 -33.34 7.67
CA ARG A 500 -23.02 -34.72 7.45
C ARG A 500 -21.98 -35.10 8.49
N ASN A 501 -22.17 -36.23 9.15
CA ASN A 501 -21.21 -36.78 10.09
C ASN A 501 -20.41 -37.94 9.45
N SER A 502 -19.31 -37.64 8.78
CA SER A 502 -18.34 -38.62 8.26
C SER A 502 -17.19 -38.92 9.24
N THR A 503 -17.28 -38.46 10.50
CA THR A 503 -16.21 -38.64 11.52
C THR A 503 -16.00 -40.08 11.99
N GLY A 504 -16.95 -40.98 11.72
CA GLY A 504 -16.96 -42.34 12.27
C GLY A 504 -17.36 -42.43 13.75
N ARG A 505 -17.73 -41.31 14.39
CA ARG A 505 -18.20 -41.24 15.79
C ARG A 505 -19.63 -40.70 15.85
N ASN A 506 -20.37 -41.07 16.90
CA ASN A 506 -21.65 -40.41 17.19
C ASN A 506 -21.36 -39.06 17.86
N MET A 507 -22.04 -38.01 17.41
CA MET A 507 -21.85 -36.66 17.92
C MET A 507 -23.08 -36.27 18.73
N GLU A 508 -22.89 -35.85 19.97
CA GLU A 508 -23.98 -35.46 20.88
C GLU A 508 -23.93 -33.97 21.22
N ASN A 509 -25.07 -33.41 21.62
CA ASN A 509 -25.21 -32.03 22.12
C ASN A 509 -24.68 -30.97 21.15
N MET A 510 -24.99 -31.12 19.87
CA MET A 510 -24.67 -30.13 18.87
C MET A 510 -25.70 -28.97 18.92
N SER A 511 -25.26 -27.79 18.53
CA SER A 511 -26.10 -26.60 18.42
C SER A 511 -25.88 -25.98 17.05
N ILE A 512 -26.95 -25.48 16.43
CA ILE A 512 -26.89 -24.69 15.21
C ILE A 512 -27.50 -23.35 15.53
N THR A 513 -26.70 -22.30 15.58
CA THR A 513 -27.19 -20.93 15.63
C THR A 513 -27.24 -20.40 14.20
N TYR A 514 -28.31 -19.74 13.79
CA TYR A 514 -28.32 -19.04 12.50
C TYR A 514 -28.92 -17.64 12.62
N SER A 515 -28.48 -16.75 11.73
CA SER A 515 -29.08 -15.45 11.47
C SER A 515 -29.27 -15.25 9.97
N VAL A 516 -30.40 -14.64 9.60
CA VAL A 516 -30.64 -14.13 8.25
C VAL A 516 -30.54 -12.61 8.32
N GLU A 517 -29.61 -12.05 7.56
CA GLU A 517 -29.32 -10.62 7.50
C GLU A 517 -29.67 -10.06 6.13
N ASP A 518 -30.26 -8.87 6.04
CA ASP A 518 -30.46 -8.18 4.77
C ASP A 518 -29.14 -7.60 4.21
N SER A 519 -29.20 -6.98 3.03
CA SER A 519 -28.03 -6.35 2.39
C SER A 519 -27.42 -5.18 3.17
N GLU A 520 -28.11 -4.66 4.18
CA GLU A 520 -27.64 -3.61 5.10
C GLU A 520 -27.16 -4.17 6.46
N ARG A 521 -27.16 -5.51 6.61
CA ARG A 521 -26.84 -6.25 7.85
C ARG A 521 -27.86 -6.09 8.97
N ASN A 522 -29.11 -5.76 8.66
CA ASN A 522 -30.17 -5.85 9.65
C ASN A 522 -30.62 -7.31 9.77
N VAL A 523 -30.76 -7.80 11.01
CA VAL A 523 -31.24 -9.17 11.27
C VAL A 523 -32.73 -9.27 10.99
N VAL A 524 -33.08 -10.16 10.08
CA VAL A 524 -34.44 -10.46 9.60
C VAL A 524 -35.03 -11.63 10.37
N ASP A 525 -34.20 -12.65 10.64
CA ASP A 525 -34.54 -13.83 11.42
C ASP A 525 -33.30 -14.32 12.19
N ASN A 526 -33.50 -14.92 13.37
CA ASN A 526 -32.44 -15.59 14.12
C ASN A 526 -33.02 -16.72 14.97
N ASN A 527 -32.26 -17.80 15.13
CA ASN A 527 -32.67 -18.90 16.00
C ASN A 527 -31.49 -19.77 16.42
N ILE A 528 -31.72 -20.61 17.45
CA ILE A 528 -30.78 -21.63 17.91
C ILE A 528 -31.51 -22.98 17.89
N LEU A 529 -31.01 -23.91 17.09
CA LEU A 529 -31.48 -25.28 17.02
C LEU A 529 -30.56 -26.19 17.82
N THR A 530 -31.12 -27.05 18.66
CA THR A 530 -30.36 -28.04 19.41
C THR A 530 -30.49 -29.41 18.75
N LEU A 531 -29.35 -30.03 18.49
CA LEU A 531 -29.23 -31.36 17.90
C LEU A 531 -28.71 -32.33 18.96
N PRO A 532 -29.58 -33.16 19.53
CA PRO A 532 -29.19 -34.03 20.64
C PRO A 532 -28.16 -35.08 20.21
N ASN A 533 -28.28 -35.63 18.99
CA ASN A 533 -27.36 -36.63 18.46
C ASN A 533 -27.37 -36.64 16.91
N ILE A 534 -26.22 -36.91 16.29
CA ILE A 534 -26.09 -37.32 14.89
C ILE A 534 -25.15 -38.54 14.80
N VAL A 535 -25.66 -39.65 14.25
CA VAL A 535 -24.95 -40.92 14.17
C VAL A 535 -23.86 -40.86 13.10
N ALA A 536 -22.80 -41.65 13.25
CA ALA A 536 -21.78 -41.79 12.20
C ALA A 536 -22.41 -42.22 10.85
N GLY A 537 -22.09 -41.48 9.79
CA GLY A 537 -22.62 -41.64 8.43
C GLY A 537 -23.97 -40.95 8.18
N GLU A 538 -24.62 -40.40 9.21
CA GLU A 538 -25.89 -39.70 9.07
C GLU A 538 -25.71 -38.30 8.46
N ILE A 539 -26.74 -37.85 7.74
CA ILE A 539 -26.89 -36.47 7.28
C ILE A 539 -28.11 -35.90 7.99
N HIS A 540 -27.89 -34.98 8.92
CA HIS A 540 -28.97 -34.24 9.55
C HIS A 540 -29.34 -33.04 8.67
N VAL A 541 -30.64 -32.75 8.55
CA VAL A 541 -31.15 -31.61 7.77
C VAL A 541 -32.11 -30.81 8.65
N SER A 542 -31.77 -29.55 8.90
CA SER A 542 -32.65 -28.57 9.54
C SER A 542 -33.12 -27.57 8.51
N THR A 543 -34.42 -27.43 8.32
CA THR A 543 -35.00 -26.56 7.29
C THR A 543 -35.73 -25.36 7.91
N MET A 544 -35.44 -24.18 7.38
CA MET A 544 -35.90 -22.89 7.87
C MET A 544 -36.58 -22.10 6.75
N THR A 545 -37.46 -21.17 7.11
CA THR A 545 -38.20 -20.35 6.14
C THR A 545 -38.34 -18.92 6.66
N PHE A 546 -38.12 -17.93 5.80
CA PHE A 546 -38.35 -16.51 6.11
C PHE A 546 -38.95 -15.77 4.91
N THR A 547 -39.67 -14.67 5.17
CA THR A 547 -40.32 -13.86 4.12
C THR A 547 -39.42 -12.70 3.69
N THR A 548 -39.27 -12.50 2.38
CA THR A 548 -38.50 -11.38 1.82
C THR A 548 -39.27 -10.06 1.84
N ARG A 549 -38.55 -8.93 1.86
CA ARG A 549 -39.08 -7.56 1.91
C ARG A 549 -38.84 -6.83 0.59
N LYS A 550 -39.66 -5.80 0.34
CA LYS A 550 -39.42 -4.83 -0.74
C LYS A 550 -38.13 -4.04 -0.44
N ASP A 551 -37.45 -3.58 -1.49
CA ASP A 551 -36.22 -2.77 -1.44
C ASP A 551 -34.96 -3.45 -0.87
N THR A 552 -35.00 -4.75 -0.57
CA THR A 552 -33.81 -5.52 -0.20
C THR A 552 -33.20 -6.17 -1.45
N SER A 553 -31.87 -6.13 -1.59
CA SER A 553 -31.18 -6.67 -2.78
C SER A 553 -30.70 -8.11 -2.62
N ALA A 554 -30.40 -8.54 -1.39
CA ALA A 554 -29.98 -9.89 -1.05
C ALA A 554 -30.17 -10.15 0.46
N TYR A 555 -30.19 -11.43 0.82
CA TYR A 555 -30.17 -11.91 2.21
C TYR A 555 -28.96 -12.82 2.43
N ASN A 556 -28.19 -12.54 3.47
CA ASN A 556 -27.08 -13.38 3.92
C ASN A 556 -27.56 -14.29 5.04
N ILE A 557 -27.46 -15.59 4.83
CA ILE A 557 -27.67 -16.60 5.84
C ILE A 557 -26.32 -16.89 6.48
N ILE A 558 -26.19 -16.65 7.77
CA ILE A 558 -25.01 -16.96 8.57
C ILE A 558 -25.42 -18.07 9.53
N ALA A 559 -24.67 -19.17 9.55
CA ALA A 559 -24.91 -20.26 10.47
C ALA A 559 -23.62 -20.64 11.21
N GLU A 560 -23.78 -21.02 12.47
CA GLU A 560 -22.72 -21.45 13.37
C GLU A 560 -23.11 -22.82 13.93
N VAL A 561 -22.33 -23.85 13.61
CA VAL A 561 -22.52 -25.20 14.14
C VAL A 561 -21.56 -25.40 15.31
N GLY A 562 -22.10 -25.32 16.53
CA GLY A 562 -21.39 -25.55 17.78
C GLY A 562 -21.42 -27.02 18.20
N PHE A 563 -20.27 -27.62 18.52
CA PHE A 563 -20.18 -28.99 19.05
C PHE A 563 -18.91 -29.16 19.90
N ALA A 564 -18.99 -29.86 21.03
CA ALA A 564 -17.83 -30.15 21.90
C ALA A 564 -16.93 -28.92 22.21
N GLY A 565 -17.52 -27.73 22.38
CA GLY A 565 -16.79 -26.48 22.62
C GLY A 565 -16.16 -25.82 21.38
N ARG A 566 -16.42 -26.34 20.18
CA ARG A 566 -15.96 -25.84 18.88
C ARG A 566 -17.11 -25.22 18.11
N GLN A 567 -16.80 -24.38 17.12
CA GLN A 567 -17.77 -23.73 16.24
C GLN A 567 -17.30 -23.81 14.79
N ILE A 568 -18.19 -24.19 13.87
CA ILE A 568 -17.98 -24.09 12.42
C ILE A 568 -18.91 -23.02 11.87
N ASN A 569 -18.34 -21.98 11.28
CA ASN A 569 -19.09 -20.88 10.67
C ASN A 569 -19.33 -21.13 9.18
N LEU A 570 -20.55 -20.86 8.74
CA LEU A 570 -21.03 -21.00 7.38
C LEU A 570 -21.74 -19.71 6.96
N ALA A 571 -21.62 -19.37 5.69
CA ALA A 571 -22.38 -18.28 5.10
C ALA A 571 -22.88 -18.66 3.71
N SER A 572 -24.10 -18.26 3.38
CA SER A 572 -24.68 -18.34 2.04
C SER A 572 -25.48 -17.08 1.76
N THR A 573 -25.67 -16.74 0.48
CA THR A 573 -26.38 -15.52 0.09
C THR A 573 -27.47 -15.86 -0.92
N ILE A 574 -28.70 -15.42 -0.63
CA ILE A 574 -29.85 -15.50 -1.53
C ILE A 574 -30.05 -14.12 -2.14
N ASN A 575 -29.99 -14.01 -3.46
CA ASN A 575 -30.14 -12.73 -4.15
C ASN A 575 -31.60 -12.46 -4.49
N MET A 576 -32.01 -11.19 -4.60
CA MET A 576 -33.36 -10.86 -5.06
C MET A 576 -33.43 -10.75 -6.58
N PHE A 577 -34.57 -11.15 -7.16
CA PHE A 577 -34.93 -10.73 -8.50
C PHE A 577 -35.30 -9.24 -8.48
N TRP A 578 -34.72 -8.47 -9.38
CA TRP A 578 -34.97 -7.05 -9.55
C TRP A 578 -35.41 -6.77 -10.99
N MET A 579 -36.25 -5.74 -11.11
CA MET A 579 -36.69 -5.20 -12.38
C MET A 579 -36.55 -3.69 -12.28
N LYS A 580 -35.80 -3.10 -13.20
CA LYS A 580 -35.51 -1.68 -13.23
C LYS A 580 -36.15 -1.09 -14.46
N ALA A 581 -37.10 -0.21 -14.25
CA ALA A 581 -37.75 0.55 -15.28
C ALA A 581 -37.06 1.93 -15.42
N SER A 582 -36.80 2.36 -16.63
CA SER A 582 -36.36 3.74 -16.91
C SER A 582 -37.08 4.27 -18.13
N ILE A 583 -37.38 5.57 -18.13
CA ILE A 583 -38.08 6.24 -19.23
C ILE A 583 -37.40 7.57 -19.55
N LYS A 584 -37.25 7.87 -20.83
CA LYS A 584 -36.62 9.08 -21.35
C LYS A 584 -37.57 9.71 -22.38
N PRO A 585 -37.89 11.01 -22.27
CA PRO A 585 -38.61 11.69 -23.33
C PRO A 585 -37.72 11.75 -24.57
N GLY A 586 -38.32 11.66 -25.75
CA GLY A 586 -37.62 11.78 -27.03
C GLY A 586 -37.15 13.21 -27.31
N THR A 587 -37.68 14.19 -26.58
CA THR A 587 -37.34 15.61 -26.72
C THR A 587 -37.19 16.27 -25.34
N THR A 588 -36.38 17.32 -25.28
CA THR A 588 -36.25 18.17 -24.08
C THR A 588 -37.35 19.23 -23.99
N THR A 589 -38.04 19.48 -25.11
CA THR A 589 -39.13 20.44 -25.22
C THR A 589 -40.21 19.88 -26.14
N GLN A 590 -41.47 20.03 -25.75
CA GLN A 590 -42.65 19.63 -26.53
C GLN A 590 -43.63 20.80 -26.61
N PHE A 591 -44.28 20.99 -27.75
CA PHE A 591 -45.40 21.94 -27.83
C PHE A 591 -46.72 21.21 -27.59
N ALA A 592 -47.56 21.77 -26.73
CA ALA A 592 -48.93 21.32 -26.55
C ALA A 592 -49.79 21.94 -27.66
N ASP A 593 -49.80 21.31 -28.82
CA ASP A 593 -50.62 21.70 -29.98
C ASP A 593 -51.86 20.81 -30.17
N GLY A 594 -52.04 19.82 -29.28
CA GLY A 594 -53.13 18.83 -29.32
C GLY A 594 -53.01 17.78 -30.43
N LYS A 595 -51.91 17.75 -31.18
CA LYS A 595 -51.75 16.87 -32.36
C LYS A 595 -50.44 16.10 -32.37
N THR A 596 -49.39 16.68 -31.80
CA THR A 596 -48.05 16.08 -31.79
C THR A 596 -47.91 15.18 -30.55
N PRO A 597 -47.67 13.86 -30.73
CA PRO A 597 -47.50 12.94 -29.60
C PRO A 597 -46.16 13.16 -28.89
N VAL A 598 -46.17 12.97 -27.58
CA VAL A 598 -44.94 12.91 -26.77
C VAL A 598 -44.23 11.61 -27.12
N LEU A 599 -43.09 11.73 -27.77
CA LEU A 599 -42.22 10.59 -28.03
C LEU A 599 -41.46 10.26 -26.75
N PHE A 600 -41.27 8.96 -26.49
CA PHE A 600 -40.47 8.49 -25.37
C PHE A 600 -39.87 7.13 -25.68
N ARG A 601 -38.81 6.82 -24.96
CA ARG A 601 -38.16 5.52 -24.97
C ARG A 601 -37.93 5.08 -23.54
N SER A 602 -38.37 3.87 -23.25
CA SER A 602 -38.17 3.20 -21.98
C SER A 602 -37.32 1.97 -22.12
N GLU A 603 -36.55 1.69 -21.09
CA GLU A 603 -35.66 0.54 -20.98
C GLU A 603 -36.04 -0.16 -19.67
N VAL A 604 -36.45 -1.42 -19.80
CA VAL A 604 -36.72 -2.30 -18.67
C VAL A 604 -35.62 -3.34 -18.62
N GLU A 605 -34.88 -3.36 -17.52
CA GLU A 605 -33.82 -4.32 -17.25
C GLU A 605 -34.26 -5.27 -16.14
N THR A 606 -34.06 -6.56 -16.30
CA THR A 606 -34.33 -7.53 -15.24
C THR A 606 -33.29 -8.62 -15.18
N ASN A 607 -32.99 -9.07 -13.97
CA ASN A 607 -32.21 -10.29 -13.74
C ASN A 607 -33.11 -11.55 -13.60
N TYR A 608 -34.41 -11.42 -13.86
CA TYR A 608 -35.35 -12.52 -13.89
C TYR A 608 -35.15 -13.34 -15.17
N PRO A 609 -34.96 -14.67 -15.10
CA PRO A 609 -34.54 -15.46 -16.26
C PRO A 609 -35.70 -15.90 -17.17
N MET A 610 -36.95 -15.69 -16.77
CA MET A 610 -38.13 -16.12 -17.53
C MET A 610 -38.85 -14.91 -18.14
N LYS A 611 -39.54 -15.16 -19.26
CA LYS A 611 -40.43 -14.16 -19.86
C LYS A 611 -41.59 -13.87 -18.91
N SER A 612 -41.90 -12.60 -18.72
CA SER A 612 -43.01 -12.17 -17.85
C SER A 612 -43.90 -11.18 -18.58
N LEU A 613 -45.22 -11.39 -18.54
CA LEU A 613 -46.18 -10.41 -19.00
C LEU A 613 -46.36 -9.34 -17.92
N VAL A 614 -46.18 -8.08 -18.28
CA VAL A 614 -46.38 -6.94 -17.37
C VAL A 614 -47.31 -5.93 -18.00
N THR A 615 -48.07 -5.22 -17.17
CA THR A 615 -48.80 -4.03 -17.60
C THR A 615 -47.94 -2.81 -17.36
N CYS A 616 -47.73 -2.02 -18.41
CA CYS A 616 -46.87 -0.86 -18.41
C CYS A 616 -47.72 0.41 -18.53
N GLU A 617 -47.67 1.27 -17.51
CA GLU A 617 -48.38 2.55 -17.49
C GLU A 617 -47.39 3.71 -17.66
N VAL A 618 -47.66 4.62 -18.60
CA VAL A 618 -46.88 5.83 -18.83
C VAL A 618 -47.74 7.05 -18.51
N ASN A 619 -47.35 7.81 -17.48
CA ASN A 619 -48.02 9.02 -17.04
C ASN A 619 -47.17 10.25 -17.37
N LEU A 620 -47.78 11.28 -17.97
CA LEU A 620 -47.20 12.62 -18.05
C LEU A 620 -47.68 13.44 -16.86
N LEU A 621 -46.77 13.76 -15.95
CA LEU A 621 -47.07 14.52 -14.75
C LEU A 621 -46.55 15.95 -14.90
N ALA A 622 -47.34 16.94 -14.50
CA ALA A 622 -46.88 18.31 -14.26
C ALA A 622 -46.78 18.52 -12.74
N PRO A 623 -45.57 18.39 -12.12
CA PRO A 623 -45.43 18.46 -10.67
C PRO A 623 -45.89 19.78 -10.06
N SER A 624 -45.76 20.89 -10.80
CA SER A 624 -46.26 22.23 -10.41
C SER A 624 -47.78 22.29 -10.24
N LEU A 625 -48.51 21.42 -10.94
CA LEU A 625 -49.97 21.38 -10.96
C LEU A 625 -50.54 20.20 -10.15
N GLU A 626 -49.67 19.36 -9.57
CA GLU A 626 -50.02 18.10 -8.87
C GLU A 626 -51.01 17.22 -9.65
N LYS A 627 -50.92 17.22 -10.99
CA LYS A 627 -51.90 16.57 -11.87
C LYS A 627 -51.24 15.74 -12.97
N VAL A 628 -51.88 14.62 -13.30
CA VAL A 628 -51.60 13.84 -14.51
C VAL A 628 -52.19 14.59 -15.71
N VAL A 629 -51.32 15.05 -16.62
CA VAL A 629 -51.68 15.82 -17.81
C VAL A 629 -52.18 14.90 -18.92
N ALA A 630 -51.56 13.73 -19.06
CA ALA A 630 -51.95 12.67 -19.99
C ALA A 630 -51.46 11.32 -19.48
N GLN A 631 -52.16 10.23 -19.80
CA GLN A 631 -51.82 8.87 -19.37
C GLN A 631 -52.09 7.88 -20.51
N LEU A 632 -51.29 6.81 -20.56
CA LEU A 632 -51.52 5.63 -21.39
C LEU A 632 -51.06 4.36 -20.66
N SER A 633 -51.59 3.21 -21.06
CA SER A 633 -51.26 1.90 -20.50
C SER A 633 -51.36 0.83 -21.58
N ASP A 634 -50.43 -0.13 -21.59
CA ASP A 634 -50.49 -1.31 -22.46
C ASP A 634 -49.72 -2.49 -21.82
N SER A 635 -49.93 -3.71 -22.31
CA SER A 635 -49.29 -4.93 -21.79
C SER A 635 -48.14 -5.38 -22.67
N PHE A 636 -47.01 -5.73 -22.05
CA PHE A 636 -45.77 -6.14 -22.74
C PHE A 636 -45.19 -7.41 -22.13
N GLU A 637 -44.63 -8.27 -22.98
CA GLU A 637 -43.76 -9.36 -22.54
C GLU A 637 -42.34 -8.83 -22.36
N ILE A 638 -41.78 -8.98 -21.16
CA ILE A 638 -40.38 -8.68 -20.85
C ILE A 638 -39.58 -9.97 -20.95
N GLU A 639 -38.53 -9.95 -21.77
CA GLU A 639 -37.57 -11.06 -21.91
C GLU A 639 -36.60 -11.10 -20.73
N GLY A 640 -36.35 -12.29 -20.21
CA GLY A 640 -35.45 -12.46 -19.07
C GLY A 640 -33.97 -12.33 -19.42
N GLY A 641 -33.23 -11.51 -18.67
CA GLY A 641 -31.78 -11.33 -18.84
C GLY A 641 -31.34 -10.37 -19.96
N GLU A 642 -32.28 -9.79 -20.70
CA GLU A 642 -32.02 -8.76 -21.71
C GLU A 642 -32.74 -7.45 -21.36
N THR A 643 -32.19 -6.32 -21.81
CA THR A 643 -32.87 -5.03 -21.70
C THR A 643 -34.02 -4.98 -22.71
N THR A 644 -35.26 -5.01 -22.23
CA THR A 644 -36.44 -4.83 -23.08
C THR A 644 -36.62 -3.33 -23.34
N ILE A 645 -36.58 -2.94 -24.62
CA ILE A 645 -36.81 -1.56 -25.04
C ILE A 645 -38.28 -1.42 -25.41
N ILE A 646 -38.96 -0.46 -24.79
CA ILE A 646 -40.34 -0.12 -25.09
C ILE A 646 -40.35 1.35 -25.53
N ASP A 647 -40.87 1.67 -26.71
CA ASP A 647 -40.94 3.04 -27.21
C ASP A 647 -42.36 3.50 -27.54
N SER A 648 -42.51 4.80 -27.81
CA SER A 648 -43.80 5.42 -28.10
C SER A 648 -44.53 4.85 -29.33
N SER A 649 -43.87 4.11 -30.23
CA SER A 649 -44.53 3.47 -31.37
C SER A 649 -45.33 2.22 -30.97
N GLN A 650 -45.00 1.64 -29.83
CA GLN A 650 -45.64 0.44 -29.28
C GLN A 650 -46.80 0.77 -28.34
N PHE A 651 -47.09 2.06 -28.14
CA PHE A 651 -48.20 2.56 -27.35
C PHE A 651 -49.16 3.40 -28.22
N PRO A 652 -50.41 3.61 -27.77
CA PRO A 652 -51.25 4.68 -28.29
C PRO A 652 -50.56 6.06 -28.15
N PRO A 653 -50.79 7.02 -29.07
CA PRO A 653 -50.12 8.31 -29.02
C PRO A 653 -50.45 9.12 -27.76
N LEU A 654 -49.41 9.49 -26.99
CA LEU A 654 -49.54 10.34 -25.80
C LEU A 654 -49.69 11.81 -26.20
N LEU A 655 -50.92 12.30 -26.35
CA LEU A 655 -51.19 13.68 -26.78
C LEU A 655 -51.34 14.65 -25.60
N ILE A 656 -50.68 15.82 -25.67
CA ILE A 656 -50.83 16.89 -24.66
C ILE A 656 -51.92 17.88 -25.11
N PRO A 657 -52.96 18.13 -24.30
CA PRO A 657 -53.98 19.14 -24.61
C PRO A 657 -53.40 20.56 -24.67
N PRO A 658 -53.74 21.37 -25.70
CA PRO A 658 -53.16 22.70 -25.92
C PRO A 658 -53.64 23.76 -24.90
N ASP A 659 -54.65 23.44 -24.10
CA ASP A 659 -55.25 24.26 -23.05
C ASP A 659 -54.95 23.72 -21.63
N ALA A 660 -54.05 22.73 -21.51
CA ALA A 660 -53.72 22.13 -20.22
C ALA A 660 -52.98 23.09 -19.26
N ALA A 661 -52.27 24.11 -19.77
CA ALA A 661 -51.65 25.19 -19.01
C ALA A 661 -51.34 26.44 -19.90
N GLU A 662 -50.79 27.50 -19.31
CA GLU A 662 -50.32 28.70 -20.02
C GLU A 662 -48.80 28.88 -19.86
N GLY A 663 -48.10 29.25 -20.94
CA GLY A 663 -46.66 29.50 -20.89
C GLY A 663 -45.84 28.24 -21.09
N VAL A 664 -44.94 27.91 -20.16
CA VAL A 664 -44.06 26.74 -20.26
C VAL A 664 -44.11 25.98 -18.94
N GLU A 665 -44.59 24.74 -18.97
CA GLU A 665 -44.64 23.87 -17.79
C GLU A 665 -43.50 22.85 -17.79
N ARG A 666 -43.02 22.52 -16.59
CA ARG A 666 -42.01 21.47 -16.40
C ARG A 666 -42.73 20.16 -16.13
N CYS A 667 -42.66 19.21 -17.07
CA CYS A 667 -43.32 17.90 -16.96
C CYS A 667 -42.30 16.77 -16.79
N ILE A 668 -42.74 15.65 -16.23
CA ILE A 668 -41.99 14.38 -16.14
C ILE A 668 -42.82 13.24 -16.70
N LEU A 669 -42.18 12.27 -17.35
CA LEU A 669 -42.81 10.98 -17.64
C LEU A 669 -42.56 10.03 -16.47
N GLN A 670 -43.59 9.30 -16.04
CA GLN A 670 -43.50 8.23 -15.06
C GLN A 670 -43.93 6.94 -15.73
N LEU A 671 -43.10 5.92 -15.59
CA LEU A 671 -43.33 4.55 -16.05
C LEU A 671 -43.58 3.66 -14.84
N LYS A 672 -44.70 2.94 -14.81
CA LYS A 672 -45.00 1.92 -13.81
C LYS A 672 -45.14 0.57 -14.48
N LEU A 673 -44.50 -0.45 -13.90
CA LEU A 673 -44.67 -1.85 -14.30
C LEU A 673 -45.46 -2.58 -13.23
N LEU A 674 -46.56 -3.19 -13.63
CA LEU A 674 -47.45 -3.99 -12.80
C LEU A 674 -47.37 -5.45 -13.24
N ASN A 675 -47.30 -6.38 -12.30
CA ASN A 675 -47.40 -7.81 -12.61
C ASN A 675 -48.86 -8.23 -12.92
N GLU A 676 -49.10 -9.51 -13.22
CA GLU A 676 -50.44 -10.05 -13.53
C GLU A 676 -51.46 -9.87 -12.40
N ASP A 677 -51.00 -9.79 -11.15
CA ASP A 677 -51.84 -9.53 -9.96
C ASP A 677 -52.10 -8.02 -9.73
N GLY A 678 -51.59 -7.16 -10.61
CA GLY A 678 -51.71 -5.70 -10.50
C GLY A 678 -50.80 -5.07 -9.44
N LEU A 679 -49.83 -5.81 -8.91
CA LEU A 679 -48.84 -5.30 -7.96
C LEU A 679 -47.71 -4.59 -8.71
N GLU A 680 -47.36 -3.39 -8.24
CA GLU A 680 -46.22 -2.64 -8.76
C GLU A 680 -44.91 -3.35 -8.44
N ILE A 681 -44.16 -3.69 -9.50
CA ILE A 681 -42.88 -4.41 -9.43
C ILE A 681 -41.69 -3.53 -9.82
N ALA A 682 -41.91 -2.43 -10.56
CA ALA A 682 -40.90 -1.42 -10.84
C ALA A 682 -41.53 -0.07 -11.21
N GLU A 683 -40.83 1.01 -10.86
CA GLU A 683 -41.18 2.37 -11.27
C GLU A 683 -39.94 3.07 -11.83
N GLY A 684 -40.12 3.88 -12.88
CA GLY A 684 -39.07 4.73 -13.43
C GLY A 684 -39.63 6.12 -13.76
N THR A 685 -38.93 7.17 -13.38
CA THR A 685 -39.29 8.54 -13.78
C THR A 685 -38.24 9.13 -14.71
N SER A 686 -38.69 9.94 -15.67
CA SER A 686 -37.79 10.62 -16.59
C SER A 686 -37.16 11.86 -15.98
N LYS A 687 -36.08 12.32 -16.62
CA LYS A 687 -35.67 13.72 -16.44
C LYS A 687 -36.82 14.63 -16.86
N PRO A 688 -36.99 15.78 -16.18
CA PRO A 688 -38.01 16.73 -16.56
C PRO A 688 -37.71 17.34 -17.93
N PHE A 689 -38.77 17.61 -18.67
CA PHE A 689 -38.75 18.28 -19.97
C PHE A 689 -39.84 19.36 -19.99
N TYR A 690 -39.71 20.32 -20.90
CA TYR A 690 -40.58 21.49 -20.92
C TYR A 690 -41.70 21.33 -21.95
N VAL A 691 -42.91 21.70 -21.55
CA VAL A 691 -44.06 21.73 -22.45
C VAL A 691 -44.48 23.18 -22.66
N GLY A 692 -44.29 23.68 -23.89
CA GLY A 692 -44.62 25.04 -24.29
C GLY A 692 -46.03 25.15 -24.87
N PHE A 693 -46.78 26.15 -24.41
CA PHE A 693 -48.12 26.51 -24.86
C PHE A 693 -48.02 27.84 -25.65
N VAL A 694 -48.31 27.85 -26.97
CA VAL A 694 -47.82 28.90 -27.92
C VAL A 694 -48.77 30.11 -28.12
N ARG A 695 -48.21 31.34 -28.19
CA ARG A 695 -48.80 32.61 -28.72
C ARG A 695 -48.09 33.09 -30.02
N ARG A 696 -48.75 33.85 -30.94
CA ARG A 696 -48.32 34.13 -32.35
C ARG A 696 -47.74 35.56 -32.64
N GLY A 697 -46.60 35.69 -33.36
CA GLY A 697 -45.94 36.95 -33.87
C GLY A 697 -44.84 36.69 -34.96
N PRO A 698 -44.16 37.71 -35.58
CA PRO A 698 -43.17 37.55 -36.68
C PRO A 698 -41.93 36.73 -36.29
N GLN A 699 -41.39 35.93 -37.20
CA GLN A 699 -40.33 34.95 -36.89
C GLN A 699 -39.15 35.04 -37.85
N LEU A 700 -37.95 34.92 -37.29
CA LEU A 700 -36.69 34.87 -38.02
C LEU A 700 -36.01 33.54 -37.69
N ILE A 701 -35.65 32.79 -38.73
CA ILE A 701 -35.05 31.47 -38.59
C ILE A 701 -33.67 31.52 -39.26
N LEU A 702 -32.63 31.30 -38.45
CA LEU A 702 -31.25 31.19 -38.91
C LEU A 702 -30.85 29.71 -38.87
N GLU A 703 -30.58 29.13 -40.03
CA GLU A 703 -30.05 27.78 -40.18
C GLU A 703 -28.60 27.87 -40.67
N ALA A 704 -27.65 27.63 -39.77
CA ALA A 704 -26.24 27.55 -40.09
C ALA A 704 -25.74 26.14 -39.78
N ASP A 705 -25.05 25.51 -40.73
CA ASP A 705 -24.46 24.19 -40.53
C ASP A 705 -23.16 24.36 -39.72
N LEU A 706 -23.30 24.31 -38.39
CA LEU A 706 -22.26 24.64 -37.44
C LEU A 706 -21.44 23.43 -36.99
N LYS A 707 -20.13 23.52 -37.17
CA LYS A 707 -19.15 22.72 -36.43
C LYS A 707 -18.96 23.31 -35.04
N SER A 708 -18.64 22.47 -34.06
CA SER A 708 -18.27 22.91 -32.71
C SER A 708 -17.03 23.81 -32.70
N SER A 709 -16.18 23.67 -33.71
CA SER A 709 -15.02 24.52 -33.92
C SER A 709 -14.64 24.65 -35.40
N TYR A 710 -14.04 25.78 -35.76
CA TYR A 710 -13.65 26.11 -37.13
C TYR A 710 -12.25 26.70 -37.19
N THR A 711 -11.49 26.38 -38.23
CA THR A 711 -10.12 26.88 -38.44
C THR A 711 -10.11 28.11 -39.36
N PRO A 712 -9.27 29.14 -39.12
CA PRO A 712 -9.18 30.31 -39.99
C PRO A 712 -8.98 29.91 -41.47
N GLY A 713 -9.85 30.43 -42.33
CA GLY A 713 -9.88 30.10 -43.76
C GLY A 713 -10.92 29.06 -44.17
N GLU A 714 -11.53 28.31 -43.24
CA GLU A 714 -12.71 27.49 -43.49
C GLU A 714 -13.94 28.35 -43.80
N TYR A 715 -14.88 27.78 -44.56
CA TYR A 715 -16.14 28.43 -44.88
C TYR A 715 -17.25 27.92 -43.96
N LEU A 716 -18.01 28.85 -43.41
CA LEU A 716 -19.25 28.62 -42.71
C LEU A 716 -20.37 29.14 -43.61
N SER A 717 -21.33 28.29 -43.93
CA SER A 717 -22.51 28.67 -44.71
C SER A 717 -23.77 28.48 -43.90
N GLY A 718 -24.72 29.38 -44.09
CA GLY A 718 -26.05 29.27 -43.53
C GLY A 718 -27.08 29.96 -44.39
N SER A 719 -28.34 29.84 -44.01
CA SER A 719 -29.45 30.55 -44.59
C SER A 719 -30.28 31.22 -43.51
N VAL A 720 -30.85 32.37 -43.84
CA VAL A 720 -31.78 33.09 -42.99
C VAL A 720 -33.10 33.24 -43.73
N VAL A 721 -34.17 32.79 -43.09
CA VAL A 721 -35.53 32.92 -43.58
C VAL A 721 -36.28 33.85 -42.65
N VAL A 722 -36.84 34.92 -43.20
CA VAL A 722 -37.66 35.88 -42.45
C VAL A 722 -39.12 35.63 -42.82
N SER A 723 -39.90 35.10 -41.87
CA SER A 723 -41.32 34.81 -42.06
C SER A 723 -42.17 35.85 -41.35
N ASP A 724 -42.69 36.80 -42.14
CA ASP A 724 -43.60 37.84 -41.67
C ASP A 724 -45.02 37.65 -42.20
N LYS A 725 -45.72 36.62 -41.66
CA LYS A 725 -47.06 36.23 -42.12
C LYS A 725 -48.13 37.31 -41.92
N ASN A 726 -47.88 38.31 -41.06
CA ASN A 726 -48.80 39.41 -40.77
C ASN A 726 -48.41 40.74 -41.44
N LYS A 727 -47.27 40.81 -42.13
CA LYS A 727 -46.73 42.01 -42.79
C LYS A 727 -46.38 43.14 -41.81
N ASP A 728 -45.84 42.79 -40.65
CA ASP A 728 -45.43 43.72 -39.60
C ASP A 728 -44.03 44.37 -39.86
N ILE A 729 -43.27 43.90 -40.87
CA ILE A 729 -41.94 44.41 -41.25
C ILE A 729 -42.06 45.48 -42.36
N GLU A 730 -41.65 46.72 -42.06
CA GLU A 730 -41.68 47.84 -43.04
C GLU A 730 -40.58 47.72 -44.10
N ARG A 731 -40.80 48.35 -45.28
CA ARG A 731 -39.82 48.40 -46.40
C ARG A 731 -38.48 49.08 -46.06
N ALA A 732 -38.40 49.87 -44.99
CA ALA A 732 -37.15 50.49 -44.54
C ALA A 732 -36.28 49.56 -43.68
N SER A 733 -36.71 48.31 -43.44
CA SER A 733 -36.01 47.37 -42.57
C SER A 733 -34.76 46.78 -43.22
N ARG A 734 -33.78 46.40 -42.40
CA ARG A 734 -32.53 45.75 -42.81
C ARG A 734 -32.33 44.44 -42.07
N LEU A 735 -31.81 43.43 -42.76
CA LEU A 735 -31.37 42.17 -42.16
C LEU A 735 -29.84 42.23 -42.03
N ILE A 736 -29.35 42.14 -40.81
CA ILE A 736 -27.92 42.11 -40.51
C ILE A 736 -27.58 40.72 -40.00
N ILE A 737 -26.63 40.06 -40.66
CA ILE A 737 -26.01 38.80 -40.24
C ILE A 737 -24.59 39.12 -39.83
N GLU A 738 -24.23 38.81 -38.59
CA GLU A 738 -22.92 39.12 -38.02
C GLU A 738 -22.40 37.92 -37.21
N TYR A 739 -21.07 37.75 -37.16
CA TYR A 739 -20.46 36.95 -36.10
C TYR A 739 -20.35 37.84 -34.87
N TYR A 740 -21.02 37.43 -33.79
CA TYR A 740 -21.02 38.14 -32.52
C TYR A 740 -20.16 37.36 -31.52
N ALA A 741 -19.00 37.90 -31.19
CA ALA A 741 -18.09 37.32 -30.22
C ALA A 741 -18.60 37.53 -28.79
N ASP A 742 -18.21 36.65 -27.87
CA ASP A 742 -18.59 36.78 -26.46
C ASP A 742 -17.95 38.00 -25.77
N SER A 743 -16.89 38.57 -26.37
CA SER A 743 -16.33 39.86 -25.94
C SER A 743 -17.24 41.05 -26.22
N GLY A 744 -18.26 40.87 -27.06
CA GLY A 744 -19.16 41.92 -27.53
C GLY A 744 -18.72 42.58 -28.83
N GLU A 745 -17.58 42.18 -29.41
CA GLU A 745 -17.23 42.59 -30.77
C GLU A 745 -18.08 41.85 -31.81
N SER A 746 -18.50 42.57 -32.86
CA SER A 746 -19.30 42.03 -33.95
C SER A 746 -18.59 42.22 -35.29
N ILE A 747 -18.49 41.15 -36.06
CA ILE A 747 -17.98 41.18 -37.43
C ILE A 747 -19.17 40.98 -38.36
N GLU A 748 -19.53 42.02 -39.11
CA GLU A 748 -20.62 41.93 -40.09
C GLU A 748 -20.25 40.95 -41.21
N ILE A 749 -21.20 40.05 -41.51
CA ILE A 749 -21.08 39.05 -42.57
C ILE A 749 -21.90 39.51 -43.78
N ILE A 750 -23.14 39.94 -43.56
CA ILE A 750 -24.07 40.43 -44.58
C ILE A 750 -24.98 41.52 -43.98
N ASP A 751 -25.27 42.60 -44.72
CA ASP A 751 -26.30 43.59 -44.40
C ASP A 751 -27.17 43.89 -45.63
N LEU A 752 -28.44 43.44 -45.60
CA LEU A 752 -29.37 43.50 -46.74
C LEU A 752 -30.60 44.36 -46.46
N PRO A 753 -31.08 45.14 -47.44
CA PRO A 753 -32.36 45.83 -47.36
C PRO A 753 -33.56 44.88 -47.51
N SER A 754 -34.71 45.27 -46.96
CA SER A 754 -35.96 44.47 -46.91
C SER A 754 -36.38 43.76 -48.20
N HIS A 755 -36.20 44.40 -49.36
CA HIS A 755 -36.62 43.84 -50.64
C HIS A 755 -35.79 42.62 -51.08
N GLU A 756 -34.66 42.36 -50.43
CA GLU A 756 -33.79 41.23 -50.76
C GLU A 756 -34.05 40.00 -49.87
N PHE A 757 -34.68 40.16 -48.70
CA PHE A 757 -34.89 39.07 -47.72
C PHE A 757 -36.35 38.76 -47.36
N LEU A 758 -37.31 39.62 -47.71
CA LEU A 758 -38.72 39.40 -47.34
C LEU A 758 -39.40 38.30 -48.16
N ASP A 759 -38.91 38.03 -49.36
CA ASP A 759 -39.50 37.04 -50.28
C ASP A 759 -38.51 35.95 -50.72
N ASN A 760 -37.27 35.97 -50.20
CA ASN A 760 -36.21 35.02 -50.57
C ASN A 760 -35.43 34.56 -49.33
N ASP A 761 -35.01 33.31 -49.34
CA ASP A 761 -34.07 32.78 -48.35
C ASP A 761 -32.70 33.42 -48.58
N VAL A 762 -32.15 34.04 -47.54
CA VAL A 762 -30.85 34.70 -47.60
C VAL A 762 -29.78 33.69 -47.24
N SER A 763 -29.15 33.09 -48.25
CA SER A 763 -27.96 32.28 -48.05
C SER A 763 -26.71 33.16 -47.87
N PHE A 764 -25.93 32.89 -46.84
CA PHE A 764 -24.63 33.53 -46.61
C PHE A 764 -23.53 32.48 -46.58
N GLN A 765 -22.35 32.85 -47.07
CA GLN A 765 -21.14 32.06 -46.95
C GLN A 765 -20.03 32.96 -46.41
N TRP A 766 -19.59 32.68 -45.20
CA TRP A 766 -18.57 33.42 -44.50
C TRP A 766 -17.27 32.64 -44.49
N ARG A 767 -16.22 33.20 -45.09
CA ARG A 767 -14.86 32.67 -44.92
C ARG A 767 -14.31 33.20 -43.60
N ILE A 768 -14.07 32.30 -42.66
CA ILE A 768 -13.69 32.68 -41.31
C ILE A 768 -12.34 33.41 -41.35
N PRO A 769 -12.28 34.69 -40.95
CA PRO A 769 -11.06 35.48 -41.01
C PRO A 769 -10.07 35.05 -39.91
N GLN A 770 -8.79 35.35 -40.12
CA GLN A 770 -7.80 35.22 -39.07
C GLN A 770 -8.01 36.37 -38.07
N ILE A 771 -8.48 36.05 -36.87
CA ILE A 771 -8.70 37.02 -35.79
C ILE A 771 -7.35 37.26 -35.10
N GLU A 772 -6.61 38.28 -35.54
CA GLU A 772 -5.28 38.63 -35.00
C GLU A 772 -5.42 39.47 -33.72
N ALA A 773 -4.86 38.94 -32.62
CA ALA A 773 -4.64 39.62 -31.33
C ALA A 773 -5.84 39.82 -30.38
N GLY A 774 -6.83 38.93 -30.40
CA GLY A 774 -7.91 38.86 -29.39
C GLY A 774 -7.78 37.73 -28.35
N GLY A 775 -8.40 37.90 -27.18
CA GLY A 775 -8.54 36.90 -26.13
C GLY A 775 -9.36 35.66 -26.57
N GLN A 776 -9.58 34.70 -25.67
CA GLN A 776 -10.43 33.55 -25.99
C GLN A 776 -11.89 33.96 -26.27
N SER A 777 -12.36 35.04 -25.63
CA SER A 777 -13.70 35.62 -25.82
C SER A 777 -13.95 36.21 -27.21
N ASP A 778 -12.91 36.60 -27.94
CA ASP A 778 -13.05 37.13 -29.31
C ASP A 778 -13.20 36.00 -30.35
N ARG A 779 -12.77 34.79 -29.98
CA ARG A 779 -12.73 33.60 -30.85
C ARG A 779 -13.87 32.63 -30.58
N VAL A 780 -14.63 32.85 -29.52
CA VAL A 780 -15.84 32.09 -29.25
C VAL A 780 -17.02 33.05 -29.41
N GLY A 781 -18.00 32.63 -30.20
CA GLY A 781 -19.12 33.49 -30.56
C GLY A 781 -20.21 32.71 -31.29
N ARG A 782 -21.16 33.45 -31.84
CA ARG A 782 -22.33 32.91 -32.55
C ARG A 782 -22.53 33.68 -33.85
N ILE A 783 -23.21 33.08 -34.82
CA ILE A 783 -23.82 33.85 -35.90
C ILE A 783 -25.12 34.43 -35.37
N ARG A 784 -25.30 35.74 -35.49
CA ARG A 784 -26.53 36.44 -35.14
C ARG A 784 -27.13 37.06 -36.40
N ALA A 785 -28.41 36.79 -36.63
CA ALA A 785 -29.21 37.40 -37.67
C ALA A 785 -30.33 38.22 -37.04
N ARG A 786 -30.43 39.52 -37.38
CA ARG A 786 -31.42 40.44 -36.79
C ARG A 786 -32.06 41.33 -37.84
N VAL A 787 -33.37 41.57 -37.69
CA VAL A 787 -34.10 42.55 -38.51
C VAL A 787 -34.24 43.85 -37.75
N MET A 788 -33.64 44.89 -38.32
CA MET A 788 -33.62 46.24 -37.79
C MET A 788 -34.61 47.13 -38.56
N MET A 789 -35.53 47.77 -37.84
CA MET A 789 -36.50 48.71 -38.41
C MET A 789 -36.37 50.06 -37.70
N ARG A 790 -36.01 51.11 -38.45
CA ARG A 790 -35.76 52.47 -37.93
C ARG A 790 -34.79 52.50 -36.73
N GLY A 791 -33.78 51.63 -36.76
CA GLY A 791 -32.75 51.51 -35.72
C GLY A 791 -33.17 50.69 -34.49
N LYS A 792 -34.34 50.06 -34.48
CA LYS A 792 -34.77 49.14 -33.41
C LYS A 792 -34.83 47.70 -33.92
N GLU A 793 -34.37 46.78 -33.07
CA GLU A 793 -34.45 45.34 -33.32
C GLU A 793 -35.89 44.86 -33.17
N ILE A 794 -36.42 44.22 -34.21
CA ILE A 794 -37.80 43.70 -34.24
C ILE A 794 -37.83 42.20 -33.93
N THR A 795 -36.86 41.47 -34.46
CA THR A 795 -36.67 40.05 -34.20
C THR A 795 -35.21 39.69 -34.45
N THR A 796 -34.72 38.69 -33.71
CA THR A 796 -33.34 38.20 -33.78
C THR A 796 -33.34 36.69 -33.68
N SER A 797 -32.36 36.05 -34.32
CA SER A 797 -32.08 34.63 -34.17
C SER A 797 -30.57 34.45 -34.11
N GLU A 798 -30.14 33.58 -33.21
CA GLU A 798 -28.74 33.24 -33.03
C GLU A 798 -28.53 31.77 -33.34
N SER A 799 -27.35 31.44 -33.85
CA SER A 799 -26.89 30.08 -33.99
C SER A 799 -26.35 29.54 -32.67
N ASP A 800 -26.04 28.25 -32.64
CA ASP A 800 -25.22 27.68 -31.59
C ASP A 800 -23.84 28.35 -31.52
N ARG A 801 -23.24 28.27 -30.33
CA ARG A 801 -21.92 28.83 -30.05
C ARG A 801 -20.85 27.91 -30.63
N PHE A 802 -19.92 28.49 -31.36
CA PHE A 802 -18.78 27.76 -31.92
C PHE A 802 -17.47 28.49 -31.64
N ASN A 803 -16.38 27.74 -31.69
CA ASN A 803 -15.04 28.25 -31.41
C ASN A 803 -14.21 28.33 -32.69
N ILE A 804 -13.62 29.48 -32.97
CA ILE A 804 -12.63 29.62 -34.04
C ILE A 804 -11.28 29.13 -33.48
N GLU A 805 -10.86 27.94 -33.90
CA GLU A 805 -9.64 27.28 -33.49
C GLU A 805 -8.41 28.07 -33.90
N HIS A 806 -7.52 28.26 -32.94
CA HIS A 806 -6.19 28.71 -33.23
C HIS A 806 -5.33 27.51 -33.62
N MET A 807 -5.27 27.20 -34.92
CA MET A 807 -4.43 26.12 -35.42
C MET A 807 -2.95 26.43 -35.17
N THR A 808 -2.39 25.85 -34.13
CA THR A 808 -0.97 25.54 -34.06
C THR A 808 -0.83 24.06 -33.69
N THR A 809 -0.27 23.23 -34.57
CA THR A 809 0.16 21.89 -34.20
C THR A 809 1.18 22.05 -33.07
N ARG A 810 0.78 21.83 -31.82
CA ARG A 810 1.68 21.98 -30.68
C ARG A 810 2.57 20.76 -30.54
N VAL A 811 3.57 20.70 -31.41
CA VAL A 811 4.80 19.97 -31.14
C VAL A 811 5.77 21.00 -30.58
N ASN A 812 6.06 20.89 -29.29
CA ASN A 812 6.80 21.93 -28.59
C ASN A 812 8.18 21.42 -28.16
N LEU A 813 9.16 22.30 -28.19
CA LEU A 813 10.47 22.12 -27.61
C LEU A 813 10.36 22.40 -26.10
N ASP A 814 10.21 21.32 -25.33
CA ASP A 814 10.04 21.33 -23.88
C ASP A 814 11.31 21.83 -23.17
N SER A 815 12.49 21.47 -23.71
CA SER A 815 13.76 22.04 -23.25
C SER A 815 14.85 21.97 -24.32
N LEU A 816 15.76 22.95 -24.30
CA LEU A 816 17.03 22.97 -25.01
C LEU A 816 18.13 23.23 -23.98
N ARG A 817 19.00 22.24 -23.74
CA ARG A 817 20.10 22.32 -22.77
C ARG A 817 21.42 22.23 -23.51
N VAL A 818 22.17 23.33 -23.51
CA VAL A 818 23.49 23.44 -24.13
C VAL A 818 24.35 24.36 -23.25
N PRO A 819 25.69 24.23 -23.26
CA PRO A 819 26.55 25.15 -22.53
C PRO A 819 26.30 26.62 -22.92
N ASN A 820 26.18 27.49 -21.93
CA ASN A 820 25.94 28.93 -22.09
C ASN A 820 27.20 29.72 -22.51
N ARG A 821 28.35 29.06 -22.65
CA ARG A 821 29.63 29.66 -23.04
C ARG A 821 30.43 28.73 -23.94
N SER A 822 31.06 29.29 -24.96
CA SER A 822 32.00 28.59 -25.83
C SER A 822 32.92 29.60 -26.55
N HIS A 823 33.78 29.15 -27.44
CA HIS A 823 34.63 29.99 -28.29
C HIS A 823 34.44 29.64 -29.77
N ILE A 824 34.84 30.54 -30.67
CA ILE A 824 34.84 30.28 -32.12
C ILE A 824 35.75 29.07 -32.41
N GLY A 825 35.25 28.06 -33.13
CA GLY A 825 35.91 26.76 -33.35
C GLY A 825 35.65 25.71 -32.26
N GLY A 826 35.06 26.10 -31.13
CA GLY A 826 34.69 25.21 -30.04
C GLY A 826 33.55 24.26 -30.41
N LYS A 827 33.58 23.05 -29.85
CA LYS A 827 32.53 22.03 -30.03
C LYS A 827 31.51 22.11 -28.89
N ILE A 828 30.24 22.19 -29.24
CA ILE A 828 29.12 22.17 -28.29
C ILE A 828 28.26 20.93 -28.52
N SER A 829 27.84 20.31 -27.41
CA SER A 829 26.88 19.20 -27.41
C SER A 829 25.81 19.51 -26.36
N GLY A 830 24.61 18.99 -26.58
CA GLY A 830 23.48 19.30 -25.72
C GLY A 830 22.36 18.28 -25.81
N TRP A 831 21.30 18.56 -25.07
CA TRP A 831 20.10 17.73 -25.01
C TRP A 831 18.88 18.58 -25.33
N LEU A 832 18.00 18.05 -26.16
CA LEU A 832 16.73 18.65 -26.53
C LEU A 832 15.61 17.68 -26.18
N ARG A 833 14.53 18.17 -25.59
CA ARG A 833 13.30 17.38 -25.37
C ARG A 833 12.17 17.93 -26.22
N ILE A 834 11.57 17.07 -27.03
CA ILE A 834 10.40 17.36 -27.85
C ILE A 834 9.20 16.67 -27.24
N ARG A 835 8.11 17.43 -27.03
CA ARG A 835 6.84 16.93 -26.51
C ARG A 835 5.78 17.08 -27.59
N ARG A 836 5.15 15.96 -27.93
CA ARG A 836 4.08 15.91 -28.94
C ARG A 836 2.76 15.61 -28.24
N ASN A 837 1.79 16.50 -28.40
CA ASN A 837 0.48 16.37 -27.74
C ASN A 837 -0.51 15.48 -28.51
N THR A 838 -0.22 15.13 -29.77
CA THR A 838 -1.08 14.27 -30.61
C THR A 838 -0.26 13.23 -31.41
N GLU A 839 -0.79 12.02 -31.59
CA GLU A 839 -0.09 10.89 -32.23
C GLU A 839 -0.26 10.80 -33.76
N GLN A 840 -1.04 11.69 -34.38
CA GLN A 840 -1.28 11.70 -35.83
C GLN A 840 -0.51 12.82 -36.56
N GLY A 841 -0.08 12.58 -37.80
CA GLY A 841 0.54 13.57 -38.71
C GLY A 841 1.99 13.26 -39.15
N ASP A 842 2.37 13.77 -40.33
CA ASP A 842 3.69 13.62 -40.98
C ASP A 842 4.88 14.04 -40.08
N PRO A 843 6.11 13.56 -40.35
CA PRO A 843 7.27 13.89 -39.50
C PRO A 843 7.64 15.38 -39.54
N ALA A 844 7.71 16.02 -38.37
CA ALA A 844 8.28 17.35 -38.21
C ALA A 844 9.82 17.31 -38.39
N PHE A 845 10.40 18.39 -38.88
CA PHE A 845 11.85 18.56 -39.04
C PHE A 845 12.40 19.49 -37.97
N LEU A 846 13.42 19.01 -37.25
CA LEU A 846 14.23 19.83 -36.35
C LEU A 846 15.40 20.42 -37.14
N THR A 847 15.48 21.74 -37.18
CA THR A 847 16.62 22.49 -37.71
C THR A 847 17.28 23.25 -36.57
N MET A 848 18.61 23.11 -36.42
CA MET A 848 19.40 23.91 -35.49
C MET A 848 20.27 24.88 -36.26
N THR A 849 20.22 26.14 -35.87
CA THR A 849 20.91 27.26 -36.53
C THR A 849 21.70 28.04 -35.48
N LEU A 850 22.97 28.32 -35.78
CA LEU A 850 23.76 29.30 -35.06
C LEU A 850 23.63 30.65 -35.76
N SER A 851 23.06 31.64 -35.07
CA SER A 851 22.90 33.00 -35.59
C SER A 851 23.84 33.95 -34.86
N PHE A 852 24.62 34.70 -35.63
CA PHE A 852 25.49 35.76 -35.16
C PHE A 852 24.72 37.08 -35.05
N PRO A 853 25.14 38.02 -34.18
CA PRO A 853 24.43 39.29 -33.97
C PRO A 853 24.34 40.20 -35.21
N ASP A 854 25.21 40.01 -36.20
CA ASP A 854 25.20 40.73 -37.48
C ASP A 854 24.20 40.13 -38.49
N GLY A 855 23.46 39.10 -38.09
CA GLY A 855 22.47 38.42 -38.93
C GLY A 855 23.05 37.26 -39.75
N GLU A 856 24.35 36.94 -39.61
CA GLU A 856 24.91 35.74 -40.23
C GLU A 856 24.34 34.47 -39.58
N GLU A 857 23.83 33.53 -40.37
CA GLU A 857 23.24 32.28 -39.88
C GLU A 857 23.92 31.05 -40.46
N HIS A 858 24.13 30.04 -39.62
CA HIS A 858 24.72 28.75 -39.99
C HIS A 858 23.82 27.61 -39.53
N ILE A 859 23.23 26.89 -40.47
CA ILE A 859 22.47 25.66 -40.16
C ILE A 859 23.46 24.55 -39.82
N VAL A 860 23.41 24.08 -38.57
CA VAL A 860 24.37 23.12 -38.01
C VAL A 860 23.80 21.71 -37.86
N LEU A 861 22.47 21.57 -37.86
CA LEU A 861 21.78 20.28 -37.83
C LEU A 861 20.43 20.42 -38.53
N ARG A 862 20.04 19.43 -39.35
CA ARG A 862 18.68 19.30 -39.85
C ARG A 862 18.31 17.82 -39.89
N GLN A 863 17.28 17.41 -39.15
CA GLN A 863 16.85 16.01 -39.09
C GLN A 863 15.34 15.86 -38.94
N ALA A 864 14.80 14.77 -39.48
CA ALA A 864 13.41 14.38 -39.27
C ALA A 864 13.21 13.82 -37.85
N VAL A 865 12.12 14.19 -37.20
CA VAL A 865 11.77 13.78 -35.84
C VAL A 865 10.87 12.54 -35.88
N LYS A 866 11.24 11.50 -35.11
CA LYS A 866 10.49 10.22 -35.05
C LYS A 866 9.09 10.42 -34.45
N GLN A 867 8.14 9.57 -34.85
CA GLN A 867 6.75 9.57 -34.36
C GLN A 867 6.66 8.92 -32.96
N SER A 868 6.98 9.66 -31.90
CA SER A 868 6.73 9.24 -30.52
C SER A 868 6.22 10.39 -29.64
N LYS A 869 5.35 10.09 -28.66
CA LYS A 869 4.73 11.09 -27.75
C LYS A 869 5.74 11.96 -26.99
N ASN A 870 6.89 11.41 -26.64
CA ASN A 870 8.00 12.11 -25.99
C ASN A 870 9.31 11.68 -26.62
N LEU A 871 10.16 12.62 -27.01
CA LEU A 871 11.46 12.34 -27.60
C LEU A 871 12.55 13.18 -26.96
N SER A 872 13.54 12.52 -26.34
CA SER A 872 14.76 13.15 -25.86
C SER A 872 15.88 12.89 -26.87
N LEU A 873 16.46 13.97 -27.41
CA LEU A 873 17.50 13.95 -28.43
C LEU A 873 18.79 14.52 -27.85
N ALA A 874 19.86 13.72 -27.82
CA ALA A 874 21.20 14.26 -27.71
C ALA A 874 21.64 14.81 -29.07
N PHE A 875 22.27 15.98 -29.09
CA PHE A 875 22.87 16.55 -30.30
C PHE A 875 24.33 16.97 -30.05
N GLY A 876 25.10 16.97 -31.13
CA GLY A 876 26.52 17.33 -31.13
C GLY A 876 27.46 16.16 -31.37
N PRO A 877 28.77 16.43 -31.52
CA PRO A 877 29.40 17.75 -31.37
C PRO A 877 29.17 18.67 -32.57
N ILE A 878 28.63 19.87 -32.32
CA ILE A 878 28.48 20.96 -33.29
C ILE A 878 29.64 21.93 -33.11
N THR A 879 30.35 22.25 -34.19
CA THR A 879 31.42 23.27 -34.14
C THR A 879 30.84 24.65 -34.38
N ILE A 880 31.22 25.62 -33.55
CA ILE A 880 30.88 27.03 -33.77
C ILE A 880 31.75 27.57 -34.92
N PRO A 881 31.18 27.99 -36.06
CA PRO A 881 31.94 28.47 -37.19
C PRO A 881 32.56 29.84 -36.89
N ALA A 882 33.56 30.24 -37.68
CA ALA A 882 34.08 31.60 -37.64
C ALA A 882 33.09 32.54 -38.38
N PRO A 883 32.80 33.73 -37.83
CA PRO A 883 31.98 34.72 -38.52
C PRO A 883 32.72 35.23 -39.77
N LYS A 884 31.97 35.54 -40.83
CA LYS A 884 32.48 36.17 -42.05
C LYS A 884 32.80 37.65 -41.82
N SER A 885 32.16 38.29 -40.84
CA SER A 885 32.47 39.64 -40.39
C SER A 885 33.81 39.68 -39.65
N ALA A 886 34.59 40.73 -39.87
CA ALA A 886 35.87 40.95 -39.18
C ALA A 886 35.71 41.24 -37.67
N VAL A 887 34.47 41.48 -37.20
CA VAL A 887 34.17 41.79 -35.79
C VAL A 887 33.68 40.52 -35.09
N ILE A 888 34.45 40.04 -34.12
CA ILE A 888 34.08 38.88 -33.29
C ILE A 888 32.95 39.28 -32.34
N PRO A 889 31.77 38.63 -32.40
CA PRO A 889 30.68 38.96 -31.49
C PRO A 889 30.91 38.38 -30.10
N LYS A 890 30.29 39.01 -29.09
CA LYS A 890 30.35 38.57 -27.68
C LYS A 890 29.48 37.37 -27.38
N SER A 891 28.57 37.01 -28.29
CA SER A 891 27.67 35.88 -28.17
C SER A 891 27.16 35.44 -29.54
N ILE A 892 26.71 34.20 -29.59
CA ILE A 892 25.94 33.64 -30.71
C ILE A 892 24.67 33.01 -30.15
N THR A 893 23.63 32.95 -30.96
CA THR A 893 22.39 32.31 -30.56
C THR A 893 22.28 30.95 -31.23
N LEU A 894 22.21 29.88 -30.43
CA LEU A 894 21.80 28.57 -30.95
C LEU A 894 20.29 28.48 -30.89
N THR A 895 19.69 28.44 -32.08
CA THR A 895 18.25 28.30 -32.27
C THR A 895 17.94 26.89 -32.70
N ALA A 896 17.13 26.17 -31.93
CA ALA A 896 16.43 24.98 -32.37
C ALA A 896 15.04 25.38 -32.85
N THR A 897 14.78 25.23 -34.14
CA THR A 897 13.49 25.44 -34.78
C THR A 897 12.89 24.09 -35.16
N LEU A 898 11.68 23.82 -34.68
CA LEU A 898 10.90 22.70 -35.13
C LEU A 898 9.93 23.18 -36.21
N SER A 899 9.92 22.52 -37.37
CA SER A 899 9.09 22.91 -38.52
C SER A 899 8.25 21.75 -39.03
N TYR A 900 7.05 22.03 -39.54
CA TYR A 900 6.15 21.07 -40.16
C TYR A 900 5.65 21.65 -41.48
N ALA A 901 5.79 20.90 -42.58
CA ALA A 901 5.44 21.37 -43.93
C ALA A 901 6.03 22.75 -44.32
N GLY A 902 7.17 23.13 -43.74
CA GLY A 902 7.82 24.43 -43.98
C GLY A 902 7.39 25.57 -43.04
N LEU A 903 6.40 25.35 -42.17
CA LEU A 903 5.97 26.30 -41.15
C LEU A 903 6.70 26.03 -39.82
N GLU A 904 7.23 27.07 -39.18
CA GLU A 904 7.83 26.98 -37.83
C GLU A 904 6.73 26.74 -36.78
N MET A 905 6.88 25.65 -36.03
CA MET A 905 5.89 25.18 -35.06
C MET A 905 6.24 25.60 -33.64
N ASP A 906 7.52 25.50 -33.30
CA ASP A 906 8.07 26.00 -32.04
C ASP A 906 9.56 26.27 -32.22
N LYS A 907 10.08 27.23 -31.46
CA LYS A 907 11.46 27.67 -31.51
C LYS A 907 11.98 27.91 -30.12
N ARG A 908 13.14 27.32 -29.82
CA ARG A 908 13.88 27.58 -28.59
C ARG A 908 15.27 27.99 -28.95
N SER A 909 15.65 29.15 -28.43
CA SER A 909 16.96 29.71 -28.61
C SER A 909 17.67 29.78 -27.27
N THR A 910 18.96 29.48 -27.27
CA THR A 910 19.85 29.78 -26.16
C THR A 910 20.97 30.66 -26.68
N GLU A 911 21.27 31.71 -25.94
CA GLU A 911 22.47 32.51 -26.17
C GLU A 911 23.70 31.78 -25.59
N ILE A 912 24.72 31.64 -26.42
CA ILE A 912 26.03 31.09 -26.05
C ILE A 912 26.99 32.25 -26.10
N HIS A 913 27.47 32.69 -24.93
CA HIS A 913 28.46 33.75 -24.88
C HIS A 913 29.78 33.25 -25.46
N LEU A 914 30.26 33.99 -26.46
CA LEU A 914 31.57 33.78 -27.04
C LEU A 914 32.60 34.42 -26.13
N VAL A 915 33.20 33.60 -25.28
CA VAL A 915 34.32 34.02 -24.45
C VAL A 915 35.56 34.11 -25.33
N GLY A 916 36.20 35.28 -25.31
CA GLY A 916 37.36 35.58 -26.12
C GLY A 916 38.51 34.61 -25.79
N GLY A 917 38.91 33.85 -26.81
CA GLY A 917 40.15 33.08 -26.84
C GLY A 917 40.19 31.81 -25.98
N PRO A 918 41.16 30.92 -26.27
CA PRO A 918 41.41 29.75 -25.44
C PRO A 918 41.71 30.20 -24.00
N SER A 919 41.31 29.39 -23.01
CA SER A 919 41.51 29.69 -21.59
C SER A 919 42.92 30.22 -21.34
N ALA A 920 43.06 31.52 -21.05
CA ALA A 920 44.33 32.09 -20.66
C ALA A 920 44.62 31.63 -19.21
N ASP A 921 45.85 31.22 -18.95
CA ASP A 921 46.30 30.80 -17.62
C ASP A 921 46.55 32.02 -16.72
N ILE A 922 45.48 32.72 -16.34
CA ILE A 922 45.51 33.97 -15.58
C ILE A 922 45.68 33.69 -14.09
N ALA A 923 44.94 32.71 -13.59
CA ALA A 923 44.93 32.33 -12.19
C ALA A 923 44.41 30.90 -12.04
N LYS A 924 44.95 30.19 -11.05
CA LYS A 924 44.36 28.95 -10.55
C LYS A 924 43.22 29.29 -9.59
N ILE A 925 42.06 28.69 -9.82
CA ILE A 925 40.85 28.87 -9.02
C ILE A 925 40.46 27.51 -8.42
N ASP A 926 40.32 27.44 -7.10
CA ASP A 926 39.88 26.23 -6.38
C ASP A 926 38.72 26.59 -5.42
N PHE A 927 37.77 25.68 -5.20
CA PHE A 927 36.77 25.82 -4.13
C PHE A 927 37.13 24.93 -2.94
N ILE A 928 37.37 25.55 -1.79
CA ILE A 928 37.72 24.87 -0.55
C ILE A 928 36.47 24.81 0.34
N GLY A 929 36.18 23.63 0.88
CA GLY A 929 35.04 23.42 1.78
C GLY A 929 33.70 23.12 1.08
N LEU A 930 33.69 22.90 -0.24
CA LEU A 930 32.50 22.42 -0.96
C LEU A 930 32.39 20.89 -0.85
N PRO A 931 31.42 20.34 -0.09
CA PRO A 931 31.26 18.90 0.06
C PRO A 931 30.72 18.26 -1.22
N GLY A 932 31.05 16.98 -1.44
CA GLY A 932 30.54 16.23 -2.60
C GLY A 932 29.03 16.00 -2.59
N PHE A 933 28.41 16.09 -1.41
CA PHE A 933 26.96 16.00 -1.21
C PHE A 933 26.48 17.08 -0.25
N VAL A 934 25.31 17.65 -0.53
CA VAL A 934 24.61 18.62 0.31
C VAL A 934 23.13 18.25 0.45
N LEU A 935 22.49 18.72 1.52
CA LEU A 935 21.04 18.63 1.68
C LEU A 935 20.36 19.83 1.02
N PRO A 936 19.14 19.67 0.48
CA PRO A 936 18.29 20.81 0.15
C PRO A 936 18.20 21.75 1.35
N ASP A 937 18.25 23.06 1.08
CA ASP A 937 18.17 24.12 2.08
C ASP A 937 19.36 24.30 3.05
N GLN A 938 20.37 23.43 2.94
CA GLN A 938 21.61 23.54 3.70
C GLN A 938 22.37 24.83 3.35
N ILE A 939 22.91 25.50 4.36
CA ILE A 939 23.88 26.59 4.18
C ILE A 939 25.29 25.98 4.24
N VAL A 940 26.08 26.22 3.20
CA VAL A 940 27.45 25.77 3.05
C VAL A 940 28.33 27.01 2.90
N GLN A 941 29.39 27.10 3.71
CA GLN A 941 30.38 28.16 3.59
C GLN A 941 31.52 27.67 2.72
N VAL A 942 31.55 28.08 1.45
CA VAL A 942 32.61 27.71 0.50
C VAL A 942 33.63 28.84 0.44
N THR A 943 34.92 28.53 0.32
CA THR A 943 35.95 29.55 0.09
C THR A 943 36.54 29.41 -1.30
N THR A 944 36.39 30.43 -2.13
CA THR A 944 37.06 30.52 -3.43
C THR A 944 38.51 30.96 -3.20
N LYS A 945 39.45 30.05 -3.50
CA LYS A 945 40.89 30.32 -3.49
C LYS A 945 41.34 30.74 -4.88
N LEU A 946 42.05 31.85 -4.96
CA LEU A 946 42.60 32.39 -6.20
C LEU A 946 44.11 32.55 -6.07
N GLU A 947 44.86 32.02 -7.03
CA GLU A 947 46.31 32.11 -7.09
C GLU A 947 46.73 32.64 -8.45
N SER A 948 47.42 33.79 -8.47
CA SER A 948 47.79 34.50 -9.70
C SER A 948 48.88 33.75 -10.47
N ASN A 949 48.63 33.47 -11.75
CA ASN A 949 49.62 32.94 -12.70
C ASN A 949 50.21 34.05 -13.59
N LEU A 950 49.76 35.31 -13.42
CA LEU A 950 50.28 36.48 -14.11
C LEU A 950 51.67 36.91 -13.61
N ALA A 951 52.52 37.38 -14.54
CA ALA A 951 53.85 37.91 -14.25
C ALA A 951 53.85 39.32 -13.62
N LYS A 952 52.69 40.00 -13.55
CA LYS A 952 52.47 41.31 -12.93
C LYS A 952 51.13 41.32 -12.22
N SER A 953 50.99 42.12 -11.17
CA SER A 953 49.69 42.30 -10.50
C SER A 953 48.66 42.92 -11.45
N ALA A 954 47.42 42.46 -11.37
CA ALA A 954 46.32 42.93 -12.21
C ALA A 954 45.04 43.06 -11.40
N ALA A 955 44.27 44.11 -11.70
CA ALA A 955 42.90 44.28 -11.22
C ALA A 955 41.97 43.40 -12.06
N CYS A 956 41.14 42.61 -11.38
CA CYS A 956 40.28 41.61 -11.99
C CYS A 956 38.89 41.61 -11.32
N GLU A 957 37.89 41.17 -12.06
CA GLU A 957 36.52 40.98 -11.57
C GLU A 957 36.26 39.49 -11.36
N LEU A 958 35.89 39.09 -10.15
CA LEU A 958 35.47 37.74 -9.81
C LEU A 958 33.93 37.67 -9.72
N THR A 959 33.34 36.77 -10.49
CA THR A 959 31.93 36.36 -10.36
C THR A 959 31.88 34.90 -9.91
N VAL A 960 31.14 34.61 -8.83
CA VAL A 960 30.84 33.24 -8.39
C VAL A 960 29.34 32.99 -8.51
N GLU A 961 28.94 31.96 -9.25
CA GLU A 961 27.56 31.59 -9.53
C GLU A 961 27.28 30.13 -9.17
N LEU A 962 26.08 29.87 -8.64
CA LEU A 962 25.51 28.53 -8.48
C LEU A 962 24.67 28.21 -9.71
N GLU A 963 24.99 27.14 -10.43
CA GLU A 963 24.17 26.60 -11.52
C GLU A 963 23.44 25.35 -11.00
N SER A 964 22.11 25.37 -10.98
CA SER A 964 21.27 24.24 -10.51
C SER A 964 20.04 24.04 -11.40
N ILE A 965 19.25 22.99 -11.14
CA ILE A 965 17.96 22.80 -11.82
C ILE A 965 16.99 23.97 -11.56
N GLY A 966 17.13 24.67 -10.42
CA GLY A 966 16.35 25.86 -10.08
C GLY A 966 16.83 27.15 -10.74
N GLY A 967 17.80 27.07 -11.66
CA GLY A 967 18.38 28.23 -12.35
C GLY A 967 19.78 28.58 -11.87
N ASN A 968 20.31 29.64 -12.48
CA ASN A 968 21.63 30.20 -12.16
C ASN A 968 21.47 31.37 -11.18
N THR A 969 22.20 31.32 -10.07
CA THR A 969 22.18 32.37 -9.05
C THR A 969 23.58 32.92 -8.85
N VAL A 970 23.76 34.23 -9.04
CA VAL A 970 25.03 34.90 -8.73
C VAL A 970 25.13 35.03 -7.21
N LEU A 971 26.17 34.44 -6.62
CA LEU A 971 26.42 34.44 -5.18
C LEU A 971 27.35 35.58 -4.76
N LEU A 972 28.28 35.96 -5.64
CA LEU A 972 29.27 36.98 -5.37
C LEU A 972 29.75 37.64 -6.68
N GLU A 973 29.80 38.96 -6.71
CA GLU A 973 30.55 39.75 -7.68
C GLU A 973 31.48 40.70 -6.94
N ARG A 974 32.78 40.69 -7.27
CA ARG A 974 33.78 41.47 -6.53
C ARG A 974 35.01 41.81 -7.38
N GLU A 975 35.43 43.07 -7.33
CA GLU A 975 36.74 43.49 -7.82
C GLU A 975 37.87 43.04 -6.87
N ILE A 976 38.92 42.47 -7.45
CA ILE A 976 40.06 41.94 -6.72
C ILE A 976 41.38 42.27 -7.42
N ASP A 977 42.39 42.61 -6.61
CA ASP A 977 43.77 42.69 -7.10
C ASP A 977 44.46 41.35 -6.88
N LEU A 978 44.84 40.71 -8.00
CA LEU A 978 45.70 39.54 -8.01
C LEU A 978 47.15 39.98 -7.82
N ILE A 979 47.79 39.50 -6.75
CA ILE A 979 49.19 39.79 -6.42
C ILE A 979 49.99 38.50 -6.54
N ILE A 980 51.15 38.57 -7.18
CA ILE A 980 52.04 37.42 -7.41
C ILE A 980 52.42 36.76 -6.08
N GLY A 981 52.29 35.43 -6.01
CA GLY A 981 52.73 34.62 -4.86
C GLY A 981 51.88 34.76 -3.59
N LYS A 982 50.75 35.48 -3.62
CA LYS A 982 49.83 35.62 -2.48
C LYS A 982 48.43 35.11 -2.84
N PRO A 983 48.04 33.89 -2.40
CA PRO A 983 46.69 33.40 -2.67
C PRO A 983 45.64 34.24 -1.93
N ARG A 984 44.56 34.60 -2.64
CA ARG A 984 43.39 35.27 -2.05
C ARG A 984 42.34 34.23 -1.70
N MET A 985 41.79 34.32 -0.49
CA MET A 985 40.73 33.45 0.01
C MET A 985 39.47 34.28 0.18
N ILE A 986 38.40 33.93 -0.55
CA ILE A 986 37.16 34.71 -0.58
C ILE A 986 36.02 33.79 -0.14
N PRO A 987 35.42 34.01 1.04
CA PRO A 987 34.28 33.23 1.49
C PRO A 987 33.03 33.58 0.66
N VAL A 988 32.32 32.55 0.23
CA VAL A 988 31.08 32.61 -0.54
C VAL A 988 30.03 31.78 0.20
N PRO A 989 29.04 32.43 0.86
CA PRO A 989 27.93 31.70 1.46
C PRO A 989 27.04 31.13 0.36
N LEU A 990 26.73 29.84 0.46
CA LEU A 990 25.92 29.10 -0.49
C LEU A 990 24.74 28.48 0.25
N ARG A 991 23.50 28.83 -0.11
CA ARG A 991 22.29 28.13 0.34
C ARG A 991 21.74 27.29 -0.80
N ILE A 992 21.47 26.02 -0.55
CA ILE A 992 21.01 25.09 -1.58
C ILE A 992 19.50 25.25 -1.82
N PRO A 993 19.03 25.49 -3.06
CA PRO A 993 17.60 25.61 -3.35
C PRO A 993 16.83 24.31 -3.06
N LEU A 994 15.62 24.42 -2.50
CA LEU A 994 14.74 23.28 -2.23
C LEU A 994 14.36 22.52 -3.51
N GLY A 995 14.12 23.25 -4.60
CA GLY A 995 13.80 22.68 -5.91
C GLY A 995 14.96 21.93 -6.59
N ALA A 996 16.17 21.99 -6.03
CA ALA A 996 17.34 21.28 -6.54
C ALA A 996 17.50 19.89 -5.92
N GLU A 997 16.53 19.35 -5.18
CA GLU A 997 16.63 18.01 -4.60
C GLU A 997 16.95 16.94 -5.65
N MET A 998 17.64 15.87 -5.23
CA MET A 998 17.96 14.72 -6.09
C MET A 998 18.64 15.09 -7.41
N SER A 999 19.37 16.20 -7.43
CA SER A 999 20.00 16.73 -8.63
C SER A 999 21.51 16.90 -8.49
N THR A 1000 22.13 17.36 -9.57
CA THR A 1000 23.51 17.80 -9.59
C THR A 1000 23.52 19.31 -9.76
N ALA A 1001 24.33 20.00 -8.96
CA ALA A 1001 24.59 21.43 -9.08
C ALA A 1001 26.08 21.69 -9.28
N HIS A 1002 26.39 22.86 -9.84
CA HIS A 1002 27.74 23.31 -10.10
C HIS A 1002 27.97 24.66 -9.42
N LEU A 1003 29.06 24.78 -8.69
CA LEU A 1003 29.57 26.07 -8.25
C LEU A 1003 30.63 26.52 -9.26
N LYS A 1004 30.49 27.73 -9.81
CA LYS A 1004 31.31 28.21 -10.91
C LYS A 1004 31.86 29.58 -10.58
N ALA A 1005 33.17 29.75 -10.76
CA ALA A 1005 33.88 30.99 -10.55
C ALA A 1005 34.49 31.43 -11.87
N ILE A 1006 34.31 32.70 -12.21
CA ILE A 1006 34.77 33.32 -13.44
C ILE A 1006 35.57 34.53 -13.04
N LEU A 1007 36.81 34.60 -13.53
CA LEU A 1007 37.73 35.69 -13.27
C LEU A 1007 38.07 36.41 -14.57
N ARG A 1008 37.83 37.72 -14.62
CA ARG A 1008 38.08 38.57 -15.79
C ARG A 1008 39.14 39.61 -15.47
N CYS A 1009 40.21 39.65 -16.25
CA CYS A 1009 41.30 40.63 -16.12
C CYS A 1009 41.53 41.31 -17.48
N GLY A 1010 40.96 42.51 -17.69
CA GLY A 1010 40.96 43.16 -18.99
C GLY A 1010 40.25 42.32 -20.07
N ASN A 1011 40.95 41.99 -21.16
CA ASN A 1011 40.41 41.16 -22.26
C ASN A 1011 40.60 39.65 -22.06
N GLN A 1012 41.21 39.22 -20.95
CA GLN A 1012 41.47 37.81 -20.65
C GLN A 1012 40.48 37.29 -19.59
N SER A 1013 40.03 36.05 -19.73
CA SER A 1013 39.21 35.39 -18.70
C SER A 1013 39.64 33.95 -18.43
N CYS A 1014 39.57 33.52 -17.17
CA CYS A 1014 39.67 32.12 -16.78
C CYS A 1014 38.48 31.75 -15.89
N GLY A 1015 38.18 30.46 -15.76
CA GLY A 1015 37.06 30.00 -14.95
C GLY A 1015 37.25 28.57 -14.44
N HIS A 1016 36.59 28.27 -13.33
CA HIS A 1016 36.60 26.96 -12.71
C HIS A 1016 35.19 26.58 -12.28
N SER A 1017 34.82 25.31 -12.45
CA SER A 1017 33.52 24.79 -12.05
C SER A 1017 33.73 23.49 -11.27
N GLN A 1018 33.11 23.40 -10.09
CA GLN A 1018 33.13 22.19 -9.27
C GLN A 1018 31.71 21.66 -9.08
N ARG A 1019 31.55 20.38 -9.41
CA ARG A 1019 30.29 19.65 -9.34
C ARG A 1019 30.06 19.12 -7.92
N PHE A 1020 28.83 19.20 -7.43
CA PHE A 1020 28.37 18.53 -6.21
C PHE A 1020 26.94 18.00 -6.37
N LYS A 1021 26.53 17.07 -5.51
CA LYS A 1021 25.22 16.41 -5.56
C LYS A 1021 24.31 16.92 -4.45
N VAL A 1022 23.03 17.13 -4.77
CA VAL A 1022 21.99 17.48 -3.79
C VAL A 1022 21.19 16.22 -3.47
N LYS A 1023 21.08 15.88 -2.18
CA LYS A 1023 20.31 14.72 -1.70
C LYS A 1023 18.80 14.95 -1.81
N ALA A 1024 18.02 13.90 -1.53
CA ALA A 1024 16.56 14.02 -1.38
C ALA A 1024 16.20 14.83 -0.14
N ILE A 1025 15.03 15.45 -0.16
CA ILE A 1025 14.37 15.92 1.06
C ILE A 1025 13.97 14.69 1.89
N GLU A 1026 14.47 14.63 3.12
CA GLU A 1026 14.20 13.55 4.08
C GLU A 1026 12.93 13.84 4.89
N ASP A 1027 12.72 15.11 5.29
CA ASP A 1027 11.55 15.58 6.03
C ASP A 1027 10.86 16.76 5.32
N PRO A 1028 9.52 16.85 5.35
CA PRO A 1028 8.77 17.91 4.69
C PRO A 1028 9.03 19.28 5.35
N PHE A 1029 9.23 20.30 4.51
CA PHE A 1029 9.49 21.68 4.94
C PHE A 1029 8.21 22.47 5.24
N PHE A 1030 7.07 22.02 4.69
CA PHE A 1030 5.77 22.68 4.86
C PHE A 1030 4.69 21.67 5.20
N LYS A 1031 3.92 21.94 6.25
CA LYS A 1031 2.67 21.24 6.56
C LYS A 1031 1.49 22.07 6.10
N ILE A 1032 0.57 21.49 5.33
CA ILE A 1032 -0.59 22.16 4.77
C ILE A 1032 -1.86 21.44 5.22
N SER A 1033 -2.79 22.18 5.81
CA SER A 1033 -4.15 21.71 6.15
C SER A 1033 -5.20 22.66 5.60
N PHE A 1034 -6.39 22.15 5.29
CA PHE A 1034 -7.48 22.92 4.69
C PHE A 1034 -8.74 22.92 5.56
N SER A 1035 -9.41 24.06 5.61
CA SER A 1035 -10.79 24.20 6.09
C SER A 1035 -11.65 24.80 4.97
N VAL A 1036 -12.87 24.29 4.80
CA VAL A 1036 -13.85 24.84 3.86
C VAL A 1036 -14.89 25.57 4.70
N LEU A 1037 -15.04 26.87 4.48
CA LEU A 1037 -15.90 27.75 5.27
C LEU A 1037 -17.09 28.24 4.43
N ASN A 1038 -18.25 28.41 5.05
CA ASN A 1038 -19.41 29.05 4.43
C ASN A 1038 -19.27 30.59 4.45
N GLU A 1039 -20.31 31.31 3.97
CA GLU A 1039 -20.36 32.78 3.98
C GLU A 1039 -20.28 33.39 5.39
N THR A 1040 -20.73 32.67 6.42
CA THR A 1040 -20.69 33.12 7.83
C THR A 1040 -19.35 32.82 8.50
N GLY A 1041 -18.43 32.13 7.82
CA GLY A 1041 -17.10 31.78 8.32
C GLY A 1041 -17.06 30.49 9.15
N GLU A 1042 -18.15 29.72 9.19
CA GLU A 1042 -18.24 28.43 9.88
C GLU A 1042 -17.73 27.29 8.99
N GLU A 1043 -17.06 26.30 9.61
CA GLU A 1043 -16.51 25.16 8.87
C GLU A 1043 -17.60 24.20 8.40
N ILE A 1044 -17.58 23.87 7.11
CA ILE A 1044 -18.50 22.97 6.47
C ILE A 1044 -17.96 21.53 6.58
N PRO A 1045 -18.71 20.59 7.18
CA PRO A 1045 -18.22 19.23 7.45
C PRO A 1045 -18.14 18.35 6.20
N GLY A 1046 -18.81 18.69 5.09
CA GLY A 1046 -18.66 17.92 3.85
C GLY A 1046 -19.70 18.11 2.75
N LEU A 1047 -20.77 18.89 2.94
CA LEU A 1047 -21.81 19.12 1.91
C LEU A 1047 -22.01 20.61 1.66
N VAL A 1048 -21.97 21.02 0.38
CA VAL A 1048 -22.11 22.42 -0.07
C VAL A 1048 -23.12 22.47 -1.21
N ALA A 1049 -24.05 23.42 -1.19
CA ALA A 1049 -24.97 23.57 -2.33
C ALA A 1049 -24.25 24.11 -3.58
N ARG A 1050 -24.72 23.73 -4.78
CA ARG A 1050 -24.27 24.33 -6.04
C ARG A 1050 -24.53 25.83 -6.09
N LEU A 1051 -23.71 26.58 -6.82
CA LEU A 1051 -23.78 28.05 -6.91
C LEU A 1051 -23.70 28.76 -5.55
N SER A 1052 -23.05 28.15 -4.55
CA SER A 1052 -22.82 28.75 -3.24
C SER A 1052 -21.36 29.15 -3.10
N PRO A 1053 -21.05 30.37 -2.62
CA PRO A 1053 -19.69 30.76 -2.38
C PRO A 1053 -19.17 30.08 -1.11
N VAL A 1054 -17.98 29.50 -1.23
CA VAL A 1054 -17.22 28.93 -0.13
C VAL A 1054 -15.86 29.58 -0.04
N GLU A 1055 -15.32 29.66 1.17
CA GLU A 1055 -13.98 30.15 1.42
C GLU A 1055 -13.09 28.98 1.86
N ILE A 1056 -12.06 28.67 1.07
CA ILE A 1056 -11.09 27.63 1.38
C ILE A 1056 -9.91 28.29 2.09
N ALA A 1057 -9.73 27.96 3.37
CA ALA A 1057 -8.61 28.40 4.17
C ALA A 1057 -7.52 27.32 4.21
N ALA A 1058 -6.35 27.61 3.63
CA ALA A 1058 -5.16 26.79 3.72
C ALA A 1058 -4.25 27.30 4.85
N ARG A 1059 -4.04 26.48 5.88
CA ARG A 1059 -3.07 26.74 6.94
C ARG A 1059 -1.74 26.09 6.57
N ILE A 1060 -0.70 26.90 6.41
CA ILE A 1060 0.65 26.47 6.04
C ILE A 1060 1.58 26.72 7.23
N GLN A 1061 2.22 25.66 7.71
CA GLN A 1061 3.27 25.73 8.72
C GLN A 1061 4.61 25.39 8.08
N SER A 1062 5.52 26.35 8.01
CA SER A 1062 6.91 26.16 7.58
C SER A 1062 7.77 25.70 8.77
N ILE A 1063 8.80 24.89 8.50
CA ILE A 1063 9.77 24.50 9.53
C ILE A 1063 10.66 25.67 9.99
N ARG A 1064 10.79 26.74 9.19
CA ARG A 1064 11.57 27.94 9.52
C ARG A 1064 10.99 29.24 8.94
N GLU A 1065 11.36 30.36 9.54
CA GLU A 1065 11.02 31.71 9.08
C GLU A 1065 12.01 32.22 8.01
N GLY A 1066 11.60 33.26 7.27
CA GLY A 1066 12.48 33.95 6.32
C GLY A 1066 12.67 33.24 4.98
N MET A 1067 11.75 32.32 4.61
CA MET A 1067 11.69 31.82 3.23
C MET A 1067 10.93 32.81 2.36
N GLU A 1068 11.56 33.29 1.30
CA GLU A 1068 11.02 34.32 0.40
C GLU A 1068 10.57 33.72 -0.94
N ASN A 1069 9.81 34.51 -1.70
CA ASN A 1069 9.32 34.18 -3.05
C ASN A 1069 8.50 32.88 -3.15
N LEU A 1070 7.80 32.54 -2.07
CA LEU A 1070 6.92 31.37 -2.02
C LEU A 1070 5.51 31.71 -2.51
N LYS A 1071 4.93 30.83 -3.32
CA LYS A 1071 3.53 30.90 -3.75
C LYS A 1071 2.83 29.57 -3.54
N LEU A 1072 1.64 29.61 -2.95
CA LEU A 1072 0.72 28.49 -2.84
C LEU A 1072 -0.12 28.40 -4.11
N HIS A 1073 -0.11 27.23 -4.73
CA HIS A 1073 -1.03 26.84 -5.80
C HIS A 1073 -2.11 25.94 -5.20
N LEU A 1074 -3.20 26.54 -4.75
CA LEU A 1074 -4.36 25.85 -4.17
C LEU A 1074 -5.24 25.32 -5.30
N ARG A 1075 -5.50 24.01 -5.34
CA ARG A 1075 -6.25 23.35 -6.39
C ARG A 1075 -7.52 22.73 -5.86
N ILE A 1076 -8.61 22.96 -6.56
CA ILE A 1076 -9.89 22.30 -6.35
C ILE A 1076 -10.07 21.33 -7.51
N MET A 1077 -10.25 20.06 -7.19
CA MET A 1077 -10.21 18.98 -8.16
C MET A 1077 -11.49 18.15 -8.09
N SER A 1078 -11.99 17.73 -9.26
CA SER A 1078 -12.98 16.66 -9.40
C SER A 1078 -12.26 15.32 -9.57
N ARG A 1079 -12.98 14.19 -9.65
CA ARG A 1079 -12.38 12.85 -9.78
C ARG A 1079 -11.37 12.71 -10.94
N ARG A 1080 -11.40 13.58 -11.96
CA ARG A 1080 -10.51 13.53 -13.12
C ARG A 1080 -9.78 14.83 -13.47
N ASP A 1081 -10.24 16.00 -13.03
CA ASP A 1081 -9.74 17.29 -13.52
C ASP A 1081 -9.49 18.33 -12.41
N ILE A 1082 -8.57 19.28 -12.67
CA ILE A 1082 -8.43 20.50 -11.87
C ILE A 1082 -9.55 21.45 -12.31
N VAL A 1083 -10.50 21.69 -11.41
CA VAL A 1083 -11.68 22.52 -11.66
C VAL A 1083 -11.35 23.99 -11.46
N LYS A 1084 -10.51 24.29 -10.47
CA LYS A 1084 -10.01 25.65 -10.21
C LYS A 1084 -8.65 25.60 -9.55
N GLU A 1085 -7.80 26.56 -9.90
CA GLU A 1085 -6.50 26.78 -9.24
C GLU A 1085 -6.40 28.24 -8.82
N PHE A 1086 -5.88 28.48 -7.61
CA PHE A 1086 -5.60 29.80 -7.06
C PHE A 1086 -4.11 29.88 -6.76
N GLU A 1087 -3.46 30.93 -7.24
CA GLU A 1087 -2.07 31.25 -6.93
C GLU A 1087 -2.05 32.36 -5.87
N ILE A 1088 -1.54 32.06 -4.68
CA ILE A 1088 -1.56 32.97 -3.52
C ILE A 1088 -0.14 33.12 -2.97
N PRO A 1089 0.41 34.34 -2.85
CA PRO A 1089 1.73 34.53 -2.25
C PRO A 1089 1.73 34.12 -0.77
N ILE A 1090 2.78 33.41 -0.35
CA ILE A 1090 2.98 33.00 1.05
C ILE A 1090 3.92 34.02 1.71
N SER A 1091 3.56 34.52 2.89
CA SER A 1091 4.44 35.43 3.63
C SER A 1091 5.61 34.67 4.27
N SER A 1092 6.69 35.37 4.58
CA SER A 1092 7.92 34.79 5.16
C SER A 1092 7.77 34.31 6.61
N GLY A 1093 6.59 34.46 7.21
CA GLY A 1093 6.27 33.98 8.55
C GLY A 1093 6.19 32.44 8.64
N ARG A 1094 6.37 31.91 9.85
CA ARG A 1094 6.34 30.46 10.10
C ARG A 1094 4.97 29.84 9.87
N ASN A 1095 3.92 30.56 10.24
CA ASN A 1095 2.53 30.13 10.10
C ASN A 1095 1.80 31.11 9.20
N ASN A 1096 1.18 30.59 8.14
CA ASN A 1096 0.39 31.36 7.20
C ASN A 1096 -1.02 30.79 7.13
N ILE A 1097 -2.04 31.66 7.04
CA ILE A 1097 -3.41 31.27 6.73
C ILE A 1097 -3.80 32.01 5.47
N LEU A 1098 -3.94 31.26 4.37
CA LEU A 1098 -4.28 31.80 3.06
C LEU A 1098 -5.72 31.41 2.73
N LYS A 1099 -6.49 32.36 2.20
CA LYS A 1099 -7.92 32.18 1.93
C LYS A 1099 -8.19 32.37 0.45
N ALA A 1100 -8.96 31.46 -0.14
CA ALA A 1100 -9.44 31.54 -1.51
C ALA A 1100 -10.96 31.44 -1.52
N LYS A 1101 -11.63 32.42 -2.15
CA LYS A 1101 -13.08 32.35 -2.38
C LYS A 1101 -13.35 31.59 -3.67
N TRP A 1102 -14.22 30.61 -3.60
CA TRP A 1102 -14.65 29.81 -4.73
C TRP A 1102 -16.16 29.72 -4.77
N LEU A 1103 -16.76 30.04 -5.92
CA LEU A 1103 -18.16 29.79 -6.17
C LEU A 1103 -18.29 28.35 -6.68
N THR A 1104 -19.06 27.51 -5.97
CA THR A 1104 -19.26 26.14 -6.41
C THR A 1104 -19.94 26.10 -7.78
N PRO A 1105 -19.51 25.21 -8.68
CA PRO A 1105 -19.98 25.22 -10.06
C PRO A 1105 -21.47 24.81 -10.14
N PRO A 1106 -22.18 25.25 -11.20
CA PRO A 1106 -23.50 24.73 -11.52
C PRO A 1106 -23.34 23.28 -11.96
N ILE A 1107 -23.49 22.35 -11.02
CA ILE A 1107 -23.50 20.92 -11.29
C ILE A 1107 -24.93 20.42 -11.48
N ASP A 1108 -25.09 19.47 -12.39
CA ASP A 1108 -26.37 18.79 -12.64
C ASP A 1108 -26.49 17.47 -11.87
N VAL A 1109 -25.39 16.99 -11.26
CA VAL A 1109 -25.31 15.75 -10.48
C VAL A 1109 -24.38 15.99 -9.28
N VAL A 1110 -24.77 15.48 -8.11
CA VAL A 1110 -23.96 15.52 -6.88
C VAL A 1110 -22.52 15.07 -7.16
N THR A 1111 -21.56 15.98 -6.95
CA THR A 1111 -20.17 15.78 -7.37
C THR A 1111 -19.22 16.00 -6.20
N GLY A 1112 -18.36 15.03 -5.94
CA GLY A 1112 -17.29 15.13 -4.95
C GLY A 1112 -16.10 15.95 -5.47
N TYR A 1113 -15.64 16.89 -4.65
CA TYR A 1113 -14.45 17.70 -4.88
C TYR A 1113 -13.41 17.48 -3.77
N TYR A 1114 -12.14 17.59 -4.12
CA TYR A 1114 -11.04 17.54 -3.16
C TYR A 1114 -10.12 18.74 -3.34
N VAL A 1115 -9.64 19.26 -2.21
CA VAL A 1115 -8.67 20.35 -2.13
C VAL A 1115 -7.27 19.75 -2.04
N ASP A 1116 -6.41 20.15 -2.96
CA ASP A 1116 -4.99 19.83 -3.00
C ASP A 1116 -4.17 21.13 -3.06
N ALA A 1117 -2.86 21.05 -2.83
CA ALA A 1117 -2.00 22.19 -3.01
C ALA A 1117 -0.59 21.83 -3.51
N SER A 1118 0.10 22.79 -4.10
CA SER A 1118 1.55 22.74 -4.25
C SER A 1118 2.15 24.10 -3.89
N ILE A 1119 3.42 24.14 -3.52
CA ILE A 1119 4.16 25.40 -3.29
C ILE A 1119 5.18 25.54 -4.40
N SER A 1120 5.34 26.75 -4.93
CA SER A 1120 6.46 27.11 -5.80
C SER A 1120 7.36 28.14 -5.12
N GLN A 1121 8.66 28.05 -5.36
CA GLN A 1121 9.66 29.03 -4.95
C GLN A 1121 10.38 29.55 -6.20
N ASP A 1122 10.51 30.87 -6.33
CA ASP A 1122 11.18 31.52 -7.48
C ASP A 1122 10.61 31.06 -8.84
N GLY A 1123 9.31 30.81 -8.91
CA GLY A 1123 8.63 30.35 -10.13
C GLY A 1123 8.75 28.85 -10.44
N HIS A 1124 9.43 28.07 -9.59
CA HIS A 1124 9.57 26.62 -9.74
C HIS A 1124 8.79 25.86 -8.67
N HIS A 1125 7.99 24.86 -9.07
CA HIS A 1125 7.26 24.01 -8.12
C HIS A 1125 8.24 23.23 -7.24
N LEU A 1126 8.02 23.28 -5.94
CA LEU A 1126 8.72 22.44 -4.99
C LEU A 1126 8.29 20.98 -5.19
N PRO A 1127 9.21 20.04 -4.97
CA PRO A 1127 8.90 18.62 -5.03
C PRO A 1127 7.85 18.25 -3.98
N LYS A 1128 7.06 17.20 -4.25
CA LYS A 1128 6.03 16.71 -3.31
C LYS A 1128 6.59 16.37 -1.93
N ARG A 1129 7.85 15.91 -1.84
CA ARG A 1129 8.51 15.57 -0.57
C ARG A 1129 8.75 16.79 0.33
N ALA A 1130 8.77 18.00 -0.22
CA ALA A 1130 8.84 19.22 0.56
C ALA A 1130 7.54 19.53 1.32
N LEU A 1131 6.43 18.85 1.00
CA LEU A 1131 5.08 19.17 1.46
C LEU A 1131 4.45 17.97 2.15
N ASP A 1132 3.87 18.21 3.32
CA ASP A 1132 2.99 17.28 4.03
C ASP A 1132 1.56 17.86 3.99
N ILE A 1133 0.69 17.26 3.18
CA ILE A 1133 -0.63 17.82 2.83
C ILE A 1133 -1.73 16.93 3.36
N THR A 1134 -2.55 17.48 4.26
CA THR A 1134 -3.80 16.84 4.69
C THR A 1134 -4.93 17.27 3.75
N ARG A 1135 -5.25 16.43 2.76
CA ARG A 1135 -6.31 16.70 1.79
C ARG A 1135 -7.69 16.76 2.45
N LYS A 1136 -8.55 17.68 1.99
CA LYS A 1136 -9.93 17.82 2.45
C LYS A 1136 -10.87 17.53 1.28
N GLN A 1137 -11.86 16.67 1.51
CA GLN A 1137 -12.92 16.36 0.54
C GLN A 1137 -14.23 17.01 0.99
N PHE A 1138 -15.01 17.50 0.02
CA PHE A 1138 -16.37 17.97 0.22
C PHE A 1138 -17.19 17.72 -1.04
N THR A 1139 -18.49 17.57 -0.90
CA THR A 1139 -19.42 17.24 -1.98
C THR A 1139 -20.28 18.45 -2.27
N VAL A 1140 -20.35 18.84 -3.54
CA VAL A 1140 -21.32 19.83 -4.00
C VAL A 1140 -22.57 19.07 -4.43
N TYR A 1141 -23.75 19.53 -3.99
CA TYR A 1141 -25.05 18.95 -4.34
C TYR A 1141 -25.96 19.92 -5.09
#